data_AF-A0A9E5ADK5-F1
#
_entry.id   AF-A0A9E5ADK5-F1
#
_cell.length_a   1.000
_cell.length_b   1.000
_cell.length_c   1.000
_cell.angle_alpha   90.00
_cell.angle_beta   90.00
_cell.angle_gamma   90.00
#
_symmetry.space_group_name_H-M   'P 1'
#
loop_
_entity.id
_entity.type
_entity.pdbx_description
1 polymer ?
#
loop_
_entity_poly.entity_id
_entity_poly.type
_entity_poly.pdbx_seq_one_letter_code
_entity_poly.pdbx_strand_id
1 'polypeptide(L)'
;MSPANLRGACVVSALAAPGTCWNARASRAVDAIILAPGALMAPHEQTPPTALGVELVSASPRAGLAPPPLALAKLDLRVPAGQARAYRVARGDYLQIIDVDGRQCSDFLAFDAAALAAGRERGIDATATRSVLGRAYAAPGLHAKYLDEDFQPLLEVVRDTVGRHDTFLLACAAKYYEDAGYPGHANCSTNFNLALDAHGVSPRTGWPAINFFYNTQVGPDGTIGMDEPWSRAGDYVLLRALTDLVCASSACPDDIDPANGWDPTDIHVRVYDAGHSFSRGVAHRMTPDSPPVLTRESGFHPRIAALTRNFVEYRGFWLPTCYTSLGPISEYWACRERAVIMDLSPLRKFEILGPDAETLTQLAITRDVRKLAVGQVVYSALCYEHGGMLDDCTVFRFGPANFRLVAGDDYVGVWLRQLAGAHGLNVRVKSATDQLHNCAVQGPASRAILSELVQTPAHQPKLAELGWFRFTIGRIGSRAVVVSRTGYTGELGYEVWCHPAHGAEIWQAIEAAGAPHGLLPFGLDALDMVRIEAGLVFAGYDFCAQTDPFEAGIGFTVPAGKTEPYVGAAALVRRREHPQRQLVGLDILDPETVAHGDPIYLGRAQIGVVTSATRSPILAKQIALARLDVLFAALGQELEIGKLDGHQKRLAARVVRYPHYDPDKTRVRA
;
A
#
# COMPACT_ATOMS: atom_id res chain seq x y z
N MET A 1 -6.78 -31.84 22.69
CA MET A 1 -6.18 -31.64 24.03
C MET A 1 -7.15 -30.82 24.86
N SER A 2 -7.46 -31.22 26.10
CA SER A 2 -8.25 -30.38 27.01
C SER A 2 -7.42 -29.14 27.43
N PRO A 3 -8.00 -27.92 27.43
CA PRO A 3 -7.29 -26.70 27.87
C PRO A 3 -6.67 -26.81 29.26
N ALA A 4 -7.24 -27.66 30.13
CA ALA A 4 -6.78 -27.88 31.51
C ALA A 4 -5.37 -28.51 31.62
N ASN A 5 -4.82 -29.07 30.53
CA ASN A 5 -3.50 -29.72 30.52
C ASN A 5 -2.39 -28.86 29.89
N LEU A 6 -2.68 -27.63 29.47
CA LEU A 6 -1.68 -26.72 28.91
C LEU A 6 -0.81 -26.16 30.04
N ARG A 7 0.47 -26.57 30.10
CA ARG A 7 1.48 -25.97 30.97
C ARG A 7 2.31 -24.98 30.15
N GLY A 8 2.28 -23.70 30.50
CA GLY A 8 3.07 -22.64 29.88
C GLY A 8 4.21 -22.16 30.77
N ALA A 9 5.24 -21.59 30.17
CA ALA A 9 6.33 -20.90 30.87
C ALA A 9 6.61 -19.56 30.19
N CYS A 10 6.95 -18.52 30.97
CA CYS A 10 7.41 -17.25 30.43
C CYS A 10 8.87 -17.41 29.98
N VAL A 11 9.10 -17.40 28.67
CA VAL A 11 10.43 -17.61 28.08
C VAL A 11 11.15 -16.29 27.77
N VAL A 12 10.41 -15.20 27.57
CA VAL A 12 10.93 -13.84 27.40
C VAL A 12 10.03 -12.90 28.21
N SER A 13 10.60 -12.20 29.19
CA SER A 13 9.84 -11.29 30.07
C SER A 13 9.63 -9.92 29.43
N ALA A 14 8.65 -9.16 29.93
CA ALA A 14 8.42 -7.77 29.50
C ALA A 14 9.58 -6.81 29.85
N LEU A 15 10.49 -7.24 30.73
CA LEU A 15 11.70 -6.48 31.12
C LEU A 15 12.93 -6.84 30.28
N ALA A 16 12.80 -7.83 29.39
CA ALA A 16 13.90 -8.25 28.53
C ALA A 16 14.35 -7.12 27.60
N ALA A 17 15.66 -7.02 27.38
CA ALA A 17 16.21 -6.07 26.42
C ALA A 17 15.83 -6.49 24.99
N PRO A 18 15.66 -5.54 24.04
CA PRO A 18 15.52 -5.88 22.63
C PRO A 18 16.64 -6.82 22.17
N GLY A 19 16.30 -7.84 21.37
CA GLY A 19 17.26 -8.86 20.94
C GLY A 19 17.50 -10.01 21.94
N THR A 20 16.82 -10.03 23.09
CA THR A 20 16.85 -11.21 23.98
C THR A 20 16.24 -12.41 23.27
N CYS A 21 17.01 -13.49 23.16
CA CYS A 21 16.60 -14.73 22.49
C CYS A 21 16.45 -15.88 23.49
N TRP A 22 15.47 -16.75 23.24
CA TRP A 22 15.32 -18.04 23.90
C TRP A 22 15.30 -19.13 22.82
N ASN A 23 16.14 -20.15 22.99
CA ASN A 23 16.30 -21.24 22.03
C ASN A 23 15.95 -22.57 22.70
N ALA A 24 15.22 -23.43 22.00
CA ALA A 24 14.94 -24.79 22.43
C ALA A 24 14.91 -25.78 21.25
N ARG A 25 15.23 -27.04 21.52
CA ARG A 25 15.13 -28.14 20.56
C ARG A 25 14.10 -29.15 21.06
N ALA A 26 13.13 -29.50 20.20
CA ALA A 26 12.18 -30.56 20.50
C ALA A 26 12.88 -31.94 20.42
N SER A 27 12.78 -32.76 21.48
CA SER A 27 13.33 -34.13 21.50
C SER A 27 12.39 -35.18 20.91
N ARG A 28 11.13 -34.78 20.64
CA ARG A 28 10.07 -35.56 19.99
C ARG A 28 9.11 -34.59 19.30
N ALA A 29 8.15 -35.08 18.51
CA ALA A 29 7.09 -34.24 17.98
C ALA A 29 6.32 -33.53 19.11
N VAL A 30 6.16 -32.21 18.99
CA VAL A 30 5.45 -31.36 19.95
C VAL A 30 4.61 -30.34 19.20
N ASP A 31 3.43 -30.04 19.75
CA ASP A 31 2.68 -28.84 19.41
C ASP A 31 3.08 -27.74 20.39
N ALA A 32 3.57 -26.61 19.87
CA ALA A 32 3.95 -25.46 20.67
C ALA A 32 3.05 -24.27 20.35
N ILE A 33 2.56 -23.59 21.39
CA ILE A 33 1.78 -22.36 21.27
C ILE A 33 2.60 -21.25 21.91
N ILE A 34 2.92 -20.21 21.13
CA ILE A 34 3.61 -19.01 21.62
C ILE A 34 2.57 -17.91 21.77
N LEU A 35 2.46 -17.35 22.97
CA LEU A 35 1.52 -16.28 23.29
C LEU A 35 2.30 -15.00 23.57
N ALA A 36 1.98 -13.93 22.84
CA ALA A 36 2.48 -12.58 23.07
C ALA A 36 1.31 -11.58 23.11
N PRO A 37 0.38 -11.70 24.08
CA PRO A 37 -0.77 -10.82 24.14
C PRO A 37 -0.33 -9.39 24.49
N GLY A 38 -0.59 -8.46 23.58
CA GLY A 38 -0.49 -7.02 23.87
C GLY A 38 -1.74 -6.52 24.58
N ALA A 39 -1.58 -5.60 25.53
CA ALA A 39 -2.71 -4.85 26.07
C ALA A 39 -3.18 -3.79 25.05
N LEU A 40 -4.47 -3.44 25.09
CA LEU A 40 -4.98 -2.30 24.31
C LEU A 40 -4.24 -1.03 24.77
N MET A 41 -3.65 -0.31 23.83
CA MET A 41 -2.98 0.96 24.12
C MET A 41 -3.95 2.14 23.97
N ALA A 42 -4.03 3.02 24.97
CA ALA A 42 -4.79 4.25 24.82
C ALA A 42 -4.10 5.22 23.83
N PRO A 43 -4.84 6.10 23.13
CA PRO A 43 -4.23 6.90 22.04
C PRO A 43 -3.14 7.89 22.45
N HIS A 44 -3.11 8.28 23.72
CA HIS A 44 -2.11 9.17 24.30
C HIS A 44 -0.95 8.42 24.96
N GLU A 45 -1.10 7.11 25.16
CA GLU A 45 -0.02 6.25 25.64
C GLU A 45 0.95 5.96 24.50
N GLN A 46 2.14 5.53 24.89
CA GLN A 46 3.24 5.24 23.97
C GLN A 46 3.90 3.91 24.32
N THR A 47 3.10 2.94 24.73
CA THR A 47 3.56 1.62 25.15
C THR A 47 3.05 0.54 24.21
N PRO A 48 3.29 0.64 22.89
CA PRO A 48 2.83 -0.39 21.98
C PRO A 48 3.53 -1.71 22.30
N PRO A 49 2.84 -2.84 22.09
CA PRO A 49 3.41 -4.15 22.33
C PRO A 49 4.63 -4.37 21.42
N THR A 50 5.63 -5.06 21.96
CA THR A 50 6.82 -5.44 21.18
C THR A 50 6.51 -6.75 20.47
N ALA A 51 6.72 -6.81 19.15
CA ALA A 51 6.60 -8.06 18.40
C ALA A 51 7.66 -9.09 18.85
N LEU A 52 7.27 -10.36 18.91
CA LEU A 52 8.20 -11.47 19.08
C LEU A 52 8.52 -12.09 17.71
N GLY A 53 9.80 -12.22 17.38
CA GLY A 53 10.25 -13.04 16.26
C GLY A 53 10.26 -14.52 16.69
N VAL A 54 9.65 -15.38 15.89
CA VAL A 54 9.66 -16.83 16.10
C VAL A 54 10.28 -17.47 14.88
N GLU A 55 11.41 -18.16 15.07
CA GLU A 55 12.07 -18.95 14.04
C GLU A 55 11.93 -20.43 14.39
N LEU A 56 11.49 -21.23 13.41
CA LEU A 56 11.35 -22.68 13.55
C LEU A 56 12.31 -23.36 12.57
N VAL A 57 13.42 -23.87 13.09
CA VAL A 57 14.39 -24.64 12.30
C VAL A 57 14.05 -26.13 12.41
N SER A 58 13.73 -26.76 11.28
CA SER A 58 13.50 -28.20 11.25
C SER A 58 14.82 -28.98 11.29
N ALA A 59 14.85 -30.10 12.02
CA ALA A 59 16.03 -30.98 12.08
C ALA A 59 16.33 -31.69 10.74
N SER A 60 15.37 -31.70 9.82
CA SER A 60 15.54 -32.16 8.44
C SER A 60 15.26 -30.97 7.51
N PRO A 61 16.13 -30.65 6.55
CA PRO A 61 15.82 -29.67 5.51
C PRO A 61 14.49 -30.04 4.84
N ARG A 62 13.56 -29.08 4.74
CA ARG A 62 12.21 -29.27 4.19
C ARG A 62 12.05 -28.46 2.91
N ALA A 63 12.88 -28.75 1.90
CA ALA A 63 12.53 -28.33 0.54
C ALA A 63 11.21 -29.00 0.14
N GLY A 64 10.37 -28.27 -0.59
CA GLY A 64 9.11 -28.77 -1.16
C GLY A 64 7.91 -28.80 -0.22
N LEU A 65 7.99 -28.30 1.02
CA LEU A 65 6.87 -28.41 1.97
C LEU A 65 5.92 -27.21 1.88
N ALA A 66 4.66 -27.47 1.50
CA ALA A 66 3.63 -26.45 1.44
C ALA A 66 3.36 -25.82 2.83
N PRO A 67 3.00 -24.52 2.91
CA PRO A 67 2.63 -23.88 4.16
C PRO A 67 1.41 -24.58 4.80
N PRO A 68 1.17 -24.39 6.11
CA PRO A 68 -0.04 -24.90 6.74
C PRO A 68 -1.31 -24.52 5.96
N PRO A 69 -2.28 -25.43 5.80
CA PRO A 69 -3.54 -25.12 5.13
C PRO A 69 -4.25 -23.92 5.78
N LEU A 70 -4.87 -23.06 4.96
CA LEU A 70 -5.65 -21.92 5.45
C LEU A 70 -6.93 -22.35 6.20
N ALA A 71 -7.44 -23.53 5.85
CA ALA A 71 -8.57 -24.22 6.48
C ALA A 71 -8.48 -25.72 6.17
N LEU A 72 -9.50 -26.50 6.53
CA LEU A 72 -9.58 -27.91 6.12
C LEU A 72 -9.74 -28.00 4.60
N ALA A 73 -8.79 -28.63 3.92
CA ALA A 73 -8.80 -28.76 2.46
C ALA A 73 -9.69 -29.94 2.01
N LYS A 74 -10.54 -29.70 1.01
CA LYS A 74 -11.27 -30.74 0.25
C LYS A 74 -10.35 -31.54 -0.67
N LEU A 75 -9.38 -30.83 -1.25
CA LEU A 75 -8.34 -31.37 -2.10
C LEU A 75 -7.00 -30.80 -1.64
N ASP A 76 -5.99 -31.66 -1.53
CA ASP A 76 -4.63 -31.30 -1.19
C ASP A 76 -3.71 -32.12 -2.11
N LEU A 77 -3.17 -31.45 -3.14
CA LEU A 77 -2.58 -32.07 -4.32
C LEU A 77 -1.20 -31.50 -4.60
N ARG A 78 -0.22 -32.38 -4.81
CA ARG A 78 1.11 -32.04 -5.30
C ARG A 78 1.15 -32.19 -6.83
N VAL A 79 1.63 -31.16 -7.52
CA VAL A 79 1.94 -31.17 -8.95
C VAL A 79 3.47 -31.25 -9.08
N PRO A 80 4.03 -32.42 -9.44
CA PRO A 80 5.48 -32.56 -9.57
C PRO A 80 6.04 -31.65 -10.67
N ALA A 81 7.28 -31.19 -10.50
CA ALA A 81 8.03 -30.43 -11.51
C ALA A 81 7.90 -31.07 -12.89
N GLY A 82 7.59 -30.25 -13.90
CA GLY A 82 7.43 -30.68 -15.29
C GLY A 82 6.21 -31.56 -15.56
N GLN A 83 5.20 -31.57 -14.69
CA GLN A 83 3.94 -32.26 -14.90
C GLN A 83 2.73 -31.34 -14.70
N ALA A 84 1.57 -31.77 -15.21
CA ALA A 84 0.28 -31.15 -14.93
C ALA A 84 -0.68 -32.11 -14.23
N ARG A 85 -1.66 -31.54 -13.53
CA ARG A 85 -2.80 -32.27 -12.94
C ARG A 85 -4.09 -31.50 -13.17
N ALA A 86 -5.13 -32.22 -13.60
CA ALA A 86 -6.49 -31.70 -13.70
C ALA A 86 -7.31 -32.06 -12.45
N TYR A 87 -8.23 -31.18 -12.06
CA TYR A 87 -9.07 -31.32 -10.88
C TYR A 87 -10.34 -30.48 -11.03
N ARG A 88 -11.36 -30.75 -10.19
CA ARG A 88 -12.61 -29.98 -10.18
C ARG A 88 -12.65 -28.99 -9.02
N VAL A 89 -13.24 -27.83 -9.26
CA VAL A 89 -13.52 -26.82 -8.22
C VAL A 89 -14.98 -26.44 -8.33
N ALA A 90 -15.77 -26.67 -7.28
CA ALA A 90 -17.18 -26.34 -7.29
C ALA A 90 -17.38 -24.82 -7.18
N ARG A 91 -18.50 -24.32 -7.70
CA ARG A 91 -18.87 -22.91 -7.55
C ARG A 91 -18.85 -22.49 -6.08
N GLY A 92 -18.15 -21.39 -5.80
CA GLY A 92 -18.02 -20.82 -4.47
C GLY A 92 -16.84 -21.36 -3.66
N ASP A 93 -16.29 -22.52 -4.01
CA ASP A 93 -15.08 -23.06 -3.38
C ASP A 93 -13.86 -22.18 -3.70
N TYR A 94 -12.84 -22.28 -2.86
CA TYR A 94 -11.59 -21.55 -3.02
C TYR A 94 -10.49 -22.46 -3.54
N LEU A 95 -9.73 -21.99 -4.53
CA LEU A 95 -8.57 -22.65 -5.11
C LEU A 95 -7.30 -21.92 -4.67
N GLN A 96 -6.37 -22.61 -4.04
CA GLN A 96 -5.05 -22.10 -3.69
C GLN A 96 -3.99 -22.77 -4.55
N ILE A 97 -3.18 -21.97 -5.26
CA ILE A 97 -2.00 -22.43 -6.01
C ILE A 97 -0.77 -21.85 -5.32
N ILE A 98 0.15 -22.71 -4.90
CA ILE A 98 1.26 -22.38 -4.03
C ILE A 98 2.57 -22.78 -4.69
N ASP A 99 3.51 -21.85 -4.70
CA ASP A 99 4.92 -22.12 -4.96
C ASP A 99 5.59 -22.55 -3.65
N VAL A 100 6.08 -23.79 -3.57
CA VAL A 100 6.56 -24.35 -2.30
C VAL A 100 8.03 -24.11 -2.01
N ASP A 101 8.83 -23.89 -3.05
CA ASP A 101 10.27 -23.66 -2.94
C ASP A 101 10.66 -22.21 -3.31
N GLY A 102 9.72 -21.46 -3.88
CA GLY A 102 9.96 -20.15 -4.44
C GLY A 102 10.48 -20.28 -5.86
N ARG A 103 10.31 -19.20 -6.62
CA ARG A 103 10.80 -19.07 -8.00
C ARG A 103 10.25 -20.09 -8.98
N GLN A 104 9.17 -20.82 -8.65
CA GLN A 104 8.52 -21.75 -9.56
C GLN A 104 7.26 -21.13 -10.16
N CYS A 105 7.15 -21.18 -11.48
CA CYS A 105 5.95 -20.76 -12.19
C CYS A 105 4.91 -21.88 -12.27
N SER A 106 3.63 -21.48 -12.28
CA SER A 106 2.51 -22.39 -12.47
C SER A 106 1.62 -21.90 -13.60
N ASP A 107 1.65 -22.59 -14.73
CA ASP A 107 0.66 -22.39 -15.78
C ASP A 107 -0.67 -22.94 -15.30
N PHE A 108 -1.74 -22.20 -15.55
CA PHE A 108 -3.08 -22.52 -15.06
C PHE A 108 -4.16 -22.35 -16.13
N LEU A 109 -5.04 -23.36 -16.18
CA LEU A 109 -6.24 -23.38 -17.01
C LEU A 109 -7.48 -23.64 -16.14
N ALA A 110 -8.60 -23.03 -16.51
CA ALA A 110 -9.90 -23.30 -15.93
C ALA A 110 -10.98 -23.27 -17.02
N PHE A 111 -11.89 -24.22 -17.02
CA PHE A 111 -12.99 -24.31 -17.96
C PHE A 111 -14.32 -24.37 -17.21
N ASP A 112 -15.35 -23.71 -17.74
CA ASP A 112 -16.70 -23.90 -17.24
C ASP A 112 -17.13 -25.37 -17.44
N ALA A 113 -17.40 -26.06 -16.34
CA ALA A 113 -17.66 -27.49 -16.34
C ALA A 113 -18.97 -27.85 -17.06
N ALA A 114 -19.97 -26.98 -17.03
CA ALA A 114 -21.25 -27.20 -17.70
C ALA A 114 -21.13 -26.96 -19.21
N ALA A 115 -20.38 -25.92 -19.62
CA ALA A 115 -20.05 -25.68 -21.01
C ALA A 115 -19.23 -26.84 -21.59
N LEU A 116 -18.21 -27.30 -20.87
CA LEU A 116 -17.36 -28.40 -21.29
C LEU A 116 -18.17 -29.70 -21.43
N ALA A 117 -19.07 -30.00 -20.49
CA ALA A 117 -19.99 -31.14 -20.59
C ALA A 117 -20.95 -31.04 -21.79
N ALA A 118 -21.24 -29.83 -22.25
CA ALA A 118 -22.02 -29.56 -23.47
C ALA A 118 -21.15 -29.51 -24.75
N GLY A 119 -19.87 -29.89 -24.69
CA GLY A 119 -18.94 -29.88 -25.82
C GLY A 119 -18.43 -28.49 -26.22
N ARG A 120 -18.53 -27.50 -25.33
CA ARG A 120 -18.04 -26.14 -25.54
C ARG A 120 -16.87 -25.85 -24.61
N GLU A 121 -15.67 -25.68 -25.15
CA GLU A 121 -14.45 -25.42 -24.39
C GLU A 121 -14.32 -23.94 -23.96
N ARG A 122 -15.24 -23.46 -23.12
CA ARG A 122 -15.17 -22.11 -22.55
C ARG A 122 -14.16 -22.06 -21.40
N GLY A 123 -12.91 -21.78 -21.79
CA GLY A 123 -11.77 -21.67 -20.91
C GLY A 123 -11.49 -20.24 -20.47
N ILE A 124 -10.72 -20.11 -19.39
CA ILE A 124 -10.11 -18.87 -18.95
C ILE A 124 -9.35 -18.23 -20.12
N ASP A 125 -9.60 -16.94 -20.34
CA ASP A 125 -9.03 -16.19 -21.44
C ASP A 125 -8.38 -14.90 -20.92
N ALA A 126 -7.06 -14.84 -21.08
CA ALA A 126 -6.26 -13.72 -20.66
C ALA A 126 -6.59 -12.44 -21.46
N THR A 127 -6.90 -12.56 -22.75
CA THR A 127 -7.18 -11.42 -23.62
C THR A 127 -8.50 -10.75 -23.24
N ALA A 128 -9.58 -11.52 -23.11
CA ALA A 128 -10.87 -11.06 -22.63
C ALA A 128 -10.76 -10.43 -21.24
N THR A 129 -10.00 -11.07 -20.35
CA THR A 129 -9.71 -10.54 -19.02
C THR A 129 -9.03 -9.16 -19.10
N ARG A 130 -7.93 -9.01 -19.84
CA ARG A 130 -7.24 -7.72 -19.99
C ARG A 130 -8.12 -6.66 -20.63
N SER A 131 -8.91 -7.02 -21.65
CA SER A 131 -9.83 -6.12 -22.34
C SER A 131 -10.88 -5.52 -21.40
N VAL A 132 -11.42 -6.31 -20.47
CA VAL A 132 -12.42 -5.83 -19.51
C VAL A 132 -11.78 -5.11 -18.33
N LEU A 133 -10.65 -5.60 -17.83
CA LEU A 133 -10.03 -5.04 -16.63
C LEU A 133 -9.21 -3.77 -16.92
N GLY A 134 -8.69 -3.60 -18.13
CA GLY A 134 -7.71 -2.56 -18.44
C GLY A 134 -6.39 -2.73 -17.67
N ARG A 135 -6.08 -3.96 -17.23
CA ARG A 135 -4.87 -4.32 -16.47
C ARG A 135 -4.22 -5.55 -17.06
N ALA A 136 -2.91 -5.69 -16.86
CA ALA A 136 -2.12 -6.82 -17.33
C ALA A 136 -2.59 -8.17 -16.74
N TYR A 137 -3.11 -8.19 -15.52
CA TYR A 137 -3.65 -9.37 -14.86
C TYR A 137 -4.64 -8.97 -13.76
N ALA A 138 -5.46 -9.93 -13.33
CA ALA A 138 -6.41 -9.73 -12.24
C ALA A 138 -5.69 -9.65 -10.88
N ALA A 139 -6.21 -8.85 -9.96
CA ALA A 139 -5.68 -8.69 -8.60
C ALA A 139 -6.81 -8.47 -7.59
N PRO A 140 -6.64 -8.81 -6.29
CA PRO A 140 -7.66 -8.61 -5.28
C PRO A 140 -8.20 -7.16 -5.27
N GLY A 141 -9.52 -7.01 -5.20
CA GLY A 141 -10.20 -5.70 -5.21
C GLY A 141 -11.11 -5.50 -6.42
N LEU A 142 -11.07 -4.31 -7.02
CA LEU A 142 -11.98 -3.92 -8.12
C LEU A 142 -11.77 -4.76 -9.40
N HIS A 143 -10.52 -5.13 -9.69
CA HIS A 143 -10.12 -5.82 -10.92
C HIS A 143 -9.79 -7.30 -10.66
N ALA A 144 -10.62 -7.98 -9.88
CA ALA A 144 -10.30 -9.30 -9.34
C ALA A 144 -10.72 -10.49 -10.21
N LYS A 145 -11.36 -10.31 -11.36
CA LYS A 145 -11.98 -11.44 -12.08
C LYS A 145 -11.17 -11.89 -13.28
N TYR A 146 -11.00 -13.21 -13.41
CA TYR A 146 -10.63 -13.85 -14.68
C TYR A 146 -11.90 -14.27 -15.43
N LEU A 147 -11.91 -14.01 -16.74
CA LEU A 147 -13.05 -14.19 -17.63
C LEU A 147 -12.76 -15.30 -18.64
N ASP A 148 -13.81 -15.85 -19.25
CA ASP A 148 -13.72 -16.65 -20.47
C ASP A 148 -13.83 -15.78 -21.75
N GLU A 149 -13.74 -16.43 -22.91
CA GLU A 149 -13.88 -15.81 -24.24
C GLU A 149 -15.26 -15.14 -24.49
N ASP A 150 -16.30 -15.52 -23.75
CA ASP A 150 -17.65 -14.94 -23.80
C ASP A 150 -17.84 -13.85 -22.71
N PHE A 151 -16.74 -13.37 -22.12
CA PHE A 151 -16.69 -12.40 -21.01
C PHE A 151 -17.42 -12.83 -19.73
N GLN A 152 -17.65 -14.13 -19.55
CA GLN A 152 -18.24 -14.67 -18.33
C GLN A 152 -17.17 -14.87 -17.25
N PRO A 153 -17.43 -14.47 -16.00
CA PRO A 153 -16.45 -14.58 -14.94
C PRO A 153 -16.36 -16.01 -14.39
N LEU A 154 -15.16 -16.58 -14.46
CA LEU A 154 -14.87 -17.94 -13.97
C LEU A 154 -14.29 -17.93 -12.55
N LEU A 155 -13.36 -17.02 -12.28
CA LEU A 155 -12.60 -16.97 -11.02
C LEU A 155 -12.49 -15.53 -10.50
N GLU A 156 -12.48 -15.38 -9.18
CA GLU A 156 -12.17 -14.14 -8.47
C GLU A 156 -10.88 -14.30 -7.67
N VAL A 157 -9.89 -13.42 -7.84
CA VAL A 157 -8.68 -13.37 -7.03
C VAL A 157 -9.01 -12.80 -5.66
N VAL A 158 -8.84 -13.63 -4.63
CA VAL A 158 -9.10 -13.30 -3.23
C VAL A 158 -7.82 -12.86 -2.54
N ARG A 159 -6.73 -13.62 -2.72
CA ARG A 159 -5.40 -13.25 -2.21
C ARG A 159 -4.34 -13.45 -3.27
N ASP A 160 -3.34 -12.60 -3.25
CA ASP A 160 -2.13 -12.72 -4.06
C ASP A 160 -0.94 -12.29 -3.22
N THR A 161 -0.02 -13.21 -2.94
CA THR A 161 1.17 -12.91 -2.14
C THR A 161 2.41 -12.56 -2.96
N VAL A 162 2.28 -12.49 -4.29
CA VAL A 162 3.40 -12.25 -5.21
C VAL A 162 3.21 -10.93 -5.96
N GLY A 163 2.01 -10.66 -6.48
CA GLY A 163 1.70 -9.41 -7.19
C GLY A 163 2.27 -9.34 -8.62
N ARG A 164 2.85 -10.43 -9.11
CA ARG A 164 3.52 -10.52 -10.41
C ARG A 164 3.21 -11.85 -11.09
N HIS A 165 2.55 -11.77 -12.24
CA HIS A 165 2.09 -12.90 -13.04
C HIS A 165 2.20 -12.56 -14.53
N ASP A 166 2.16 -13.59 -15.38
CA ASP A 166 2.04 -13.42 -16.83
C ASP A 166 0.68 -13.86 -17.34
N THR A 167 0.15 -13.06 -18.26
CA THR A 167 -1.05 -13.39 -19.03
C THR A 167 -0.86 -13.09 -20.52
N PHE A 168 0.33 -12.61 -20.93
CA PHE A 168 0.59 -12.20 -22.30
C PHE A 168 1.02 -13.37 -23.16
N LEU A 169 1.84 -14.27 -22.62
CA LEU A 169 2.44 -15.36 -23.35
C LEU A 169 1.61 -16.64 -23.18
N LEU A 170 1.83 -17.58 -24.09
CA LEU A 170 1.29 -18.92 -23.96
C LEU A 170 2.10 -19.69 -22.89
N ALA A 171 1.51 -20.75 -22.37
CA ALA A 171 2.28 -21.78 -21.67
C ALA A 171 3.41 -22.30 -22.56
N CYS A 172 4.54 -22.69 -21.96
CA CYS A 172 5.66 -23.19 -22.75
C CYS A 172 5.22 -24.39 -23.62
N ALA A 173 5.80 -24.48 -24.83
CA ALA A 173 5.37 -25.38 -25.89
C ALA A 173 6.58 -25.95 -26.63
N ALA A 174 6.40 -27.08 -27.33
CA ALA A 174 7.49 -27.73 -28.06
C ALA A 174 8.25 -26.78 -29.00
N LYS A 175 7.52 -25.91 -29.73
CA LYS A 175 8.11 -24.91 -30.62
C LYS A 175 9.09 -23.95 -29.91
N TYR A 176 8.76 -23.52 -28.68
CA TYR A 176 9.61 -22.61 -27.90
C TYR A 176 11.00 -23.22 -27.70
N TYR A 177 11.03 -24.48 -27.23
CA TYR A 177 12.26 -25.21 -26.97
C TYR A 177 12.99 -25.61 -28.25
N GLU A 178 12.28 -26.02 -29.29
CA GLU A 178 12.87 -26.36 -30.60
C GLU A 178 13.64 -25.17 -31.19
N ASP A 179 13.03 -23.99 -31.20
CA ASP A 179 13.67 -22.76 -31.70
C ASP A 179 14.86 -22.34 -30.83
N ALA A 180 14.82 -22.63 -29.53
CA ALA A 180 15.92 -22.41 -28.60
C ALA A 180 17.04 -23.47 -28.69
N GLY A 181 16.85 -24.54 -29.48
CA GLY A 181 17.85 -25.60 -29.67
C GLY A 181 17.71 -26.81 -28.75
N TYR A 182 16.56 -26.98 -28.09
CA TYR A 182 16.23 -28.06 -27.14
C TYR A 182 15.05 -28.92 -27.62
N PRO A 183 15.18 -29.63 -28.77
CA PRO A 183 14.10 -30.46 -29.27
C PRO A 183 13.75 -31.60 -28.30
N GLY A 184 12.45 -31.85 -28.10
CA GLY A 184 11.96 -32.91 -27.20
C GLY A 184 11.89 -32.53 -25.72
N HIS A 185 12.21 -31.27 -25.38
CA HIS A 185 12.07 -30.76 -24.02
C HIS A 185 10.62 -30.87 -23.51
N ALA A 186 10.47 -31.20 -22.23
CA ALA A 186 9.16 -31.22 -21.58
C ALA A 186 8.54 -29.82 -21.60
N ASN A 187 7.22 -29.73 -21.72
CA ASN A 187 6.54 -28.44 -21.78
C ASN A 187 5.12 -28.51 -21.25
N CYS A 188 4.64 -27.37 -20.74
CA CYS A 188 3.32 -27.25 -20.12
C CYS A 188 2.18 -27.53 -21.09
N SER A 189 2.33 -27.17 -22.36
CA SER A 189 1.27 -27.39 -23.34
C SER A 189 0.99 -28.87 -23.60
N THR A 190 2.04 -29.69 -23.73
CA THR A 190 1.92 -31.15 -23.79
C THR A 190 1.39 -31.72 -22.47
N ASN A 191 1.88 -31.23 -21.33
CA ASN A 191 1.42 -31.68 -20.01
C ASN A 191 -0.08 -31.44 -19.81
N PHE A 192 -0.60 -30.29 -20.27
CA PHE A 192 -2.03 -30.00 -20.22
C PHE A 192 -2.85 -30.93 -21.10
N ASN A 193 -2.41 -31.20 -22.33
CA ASN A 193 -3.10 -32.15 -23.22
C ASN A 193 -3.25 -33.51 -22.54
N LEU A 194 -2.20 -34.01 -21.87
CA LEU A 194 -2.25 -35.26 -21.13
C LEU A 194 -3.17 -35.19 -19.90
N ALA A 195 -3.11 -34.10 -19.13
CA ALA A 195 -3.90 -33.95 -17.92
C ALA A 195 -5.40 -33.76 -18.18
N LEU A 196 -5.76 -33.12 -19.30
CA LEU A 196 -7.14 -32.75 -19.65
C LEU A 196 -7.82 -33.76 -20.60
N ASP A 197 -7.11 -34.75 -21.13
CA ASP A 197 -7.66 -35.79 -22.02
C ASP A 197 -8.89 -36.50 -21.40
N ALA A 198 -8.78 -36.88 -20.13
CA ALA A 198 -9.87 -37.50 -19.37
C ALA A 198 -11.10 -36.60 -19.17
N HIS A 199 -10.97 -35.30 -19.46
CA HIS A 199 -12.05 -34.31 -19.39
C HIS A 199 -12.62 -33.94 -20.76
N GLY A 200 -12.17 -34.59 -21.84
CA GLY A 200 -12.67 -34.37 -23.19
C GLY A 200 -12.28 -33.01 -23.79
N VAL A 201 -11.21 -32.40 -23.30
CA VAL A 201 -10.66 -31.15 -23.86
C VAL A 201 -9.74 -31.50 -25.04
N SER A 202 -9.95 -30.84 -26.17
CA SER A 202 -9.17 -31.07 -27.39
C SER A 202 -7.71 -30.62 -27.19
N PRO A 203 -6.72 -31.40 -27.66
CA PRO A 203 -5.32 -31.04 -27.51
C PRO A 203 -4.97 -29.80 -28.33
N ARG A 204 -4.07 -28.97 -27.79
CA ARG A 204 -3.55 -27.75 -28.46
C ARG A 204 -2.02 -27.77 -28.47
N THR A 205 -1.43 -27.17 -29.50
CA THR A 205 0.04 -27.05 -29.62
C THR A 205 0.62 -25.99 -28.69
N GLY A 206 -0.19 -25.01 -28.28
CA GLY A 206 0.14 -23.98 -27.30
C GLY A 206 -1.12 -23.53 -26.58
N TRP A 207 -1.04 -23.40 -25.25
CA TRP A 207 -2.19 -23.04 -24.40
C TRP A 207 -2.12 -21.58 -23.95
N PRO A 208 -3.20 -20.79 -24.09
CA PRO A 208 -3.28 -19.45 -23.50
C PRO A 208 -3.60 -19.54 -22.00
N ALA A 209 -2.62 -19.96 -21.21
CA ALA A 209 -2.74 -20.13 -19.77
C ALA A 209 -2.58 -18.81 -19.01
N ILE A 210 -3.03 -18.80 -17.76
CA ILE A 210 -2.58 -17.81 -16.78
C ILE A 210 -1.31 -18.36 -16.14
N ASN A 211 -0.20 -17.66 -16.30
CA ASN A 211 1.10 -18.09 -15.83
C ASN A 211 1.36 -17.42 -14.47
N PHE A 212 0.90 -18.07 -13.41
CA PHE A 212 1.10 -17.57 -12.05
C PHE A 212 2.59 -17.55 -11.70
N PHE A 213 2.97 -16.51 -10.97
CA PHE A 213 4.33 -16.18 -10.51
C PHE A 213 5.33 -15.75 -11.58
N TYR A 214 5.04 -16.01 -12.85
CA TYR A 214 5.93 -15.68 -13.97
C TYR A 214 6.16 -14.16 -14.11
N ASN A 215 7.43 -13.76 -14.25
CA ASN A 215 7.86 -12.37 -14.22
C ASN A 215 8.10 -11.80 -15.64
N THR A 216 7.03 -11.68 -16.41
CA THR A 216 7.07 -11.06 -17.75
C THR A 216 7.16 -9.54 -17.68
N GLN A 217 7.98 -8.95 -18.55
CA GLN A 217 8.17 -7.51 -18.72
C GLN A 217 7.90 -7.12 -20.18
N VAL A 218 7.22 -6.00 -20.41
CA VAL A 218 7.07 -5.42 -21.75
C VAL A 218 7.81 -4.09 -21.78
N GLY A 219 8.87 -4.03 -22.59
CA GLY A 219 9.73 -2.86 -22.74
C GLY A 219 9.07 -1.74 -23.54
N PRO A 220 9.58 -0.49 -23.44
CA PRO A 220 9.09 0.65 -24.22
C PRO A 220 9.20 0.47 -25.74
N ASP A 221 10.12 -0.39 -26.19
CA ASP A 221 10.33 -0.77 -27.59
C ASP A 221 9.42 -1.93 -28.05
N GLY A 222 8.55 -2.42 -27.17
CA GLY A 222 7.67 -3.57 -27.41
C GLY A 222 8.33 -4.92 -27.17
N THR A 223 9.59 -4.97 -26.73
CA THR A 223 10.26 -6.23 -26.42
C THR A 223 9.60 -6.89 -25.21
N ILE A 224 9.22 -8.17 -25.34
CA ILE A 224 8.76 -8.98 -24.21
C ILE A 224 9.97 -9.69 -23.62
N GLY A 225 10.29 -9.38 -22.38
CA GLY A 225 11.33 -10.02 -21.59
C GLY A 225 10.75 -10.79 -20.42
N MET A 226 11.61 -11.56 -19.77
CA MET A 226 11.32 -12.32 -18.55
C MET A 226 12.51 -12.23 -17.60
N ASP A 227 12.27 -12.49 -16.33
CA ASP A 227 13.28 -12.53 -15.29
C ASP A 227 12.86 -13.54 -14.21
N GLU A 228 13.69 -13.76 -13.21
CA GLU A 228 13.42 -14.70 -12.11
C GLU A 228 12.09 -14.33 -11.43
N PRO A 229 11.21 -15.31 -11.11
CA PRO A 229 9.97 -15.03 -10.41
C PRO A 229 10.20 -14.42 -9.04
N TRP A 230 9.28 -13.55 -8.62
CA TRP A 230 9.35 -12.91 -7.29
C TRP A 230 8.80 -13.78 -6.16
N SER A 231 8.19 -14.92 -6.50
CA SER A 231 7.61 -15.86 -5.54
C SER A 231 8.69 -16.44 -4.63
N ARG A 232 8.34 -16.59 -3.35
CA ARG A 232 9.15 -17.29 -2.35
C ARG A 232 8.45 -18.55 -1.91
N ALA A 233 9.20 -19.43 -1.24
CA ALA A 233 8.66 -20.62 -0.61
C ALA A 233 7.41 -20.28 0.23
N GLY A 234 6.28 -20.88 -0.15
CA GLY A 234 4.98 -20.71 0.47
C GLY A 234 4.15 -19.53 -0.04
N ASP A 235 4.63 -18.74 -0.99
CA ASP A 235 3.81 -17.74 -1.68
C ASP A 235 2.73 -18.41 -2.54
N TYR A 236 1.59 -17.74 -2.68
CA TYR A 236 0.41 -18.31 -3.29
C TYR A 236 -0.53 -17.27 -3.89
N VAL A 237 -1.38 -17.75 -4.81
CA VAL A 237 -2.64 -17.11 -5.16
C VAL A 237 -3.80 -17.90 -4.58
N LEU A 238 -4.80 -17.20 -4.06
CA LEU A 238 -6.07 -17.78 -3.60
C LEU A 238 -7.18 -17.20 -4.46
N LEU A 239 -7.90 -18.07 -5.14
CA LEU A 239 -8.96 -17.76 -6.08
C LEU A 239 -10.28 -18.31 -5.54
N ARG A 240 -11.41 -17.71 -5.91
CA ARG A 240 -12.75 -18.23 -5.65
C ARG A 240 -13.43 -18.57 -6.97
N ALA A 241 -13.95 -19.78 -7.10
CA ALA A 241 -14.69 -20.20 -8.28
C ALA A 241 -16.06 -19.50 -8.32
N LEU A 242 -16.40 -18.90 -9.46
CA LEU A 242 -17.68 -18.20 -9.69
C LEU A 242 -18.68 -19.05 -10.45
N THR A 243 -18.21 -20.09 -11.13
CA THR A 243 -18.96 -21.19 -11.74
C THR A 243 -18.36 -22.53 -11.31
N ASP A 244 -18.96 -23.66 -11.71
CA ASP A 244 -18.33 -24.98 -11.51
C ASP A 244 -17.22 -25.15 -12.56
N LEU A 245 -16.03 -25.54 -12.13
CA LEU A 245 -14.83 -25.53 -12.98
C LEU A 245 -14.18 -26.91 -13.11
N VAL A 246 -13.66 -27.18 -14.30
CA VAL A 246 -12.56 -28.13 -14.52
C VAL A 246 -11.29 -27.32 -14.66
N CYS A 247 -10.35 -27.49 -13.73
CA CYS A 247 -9.10 -26.76 -13.68
C CYS A 247 -7.92 -27.68 -13.99
N ALA A 248 -6.82 -27.11 -14.46
CA ALA A 248 -5.53 -27.78 -14.52
C ALA A 248 -4.40 -26.83 -14.13
N SER A 249 -3.44 -27.33 -13.36
CA SER A 249 -2.20 -26.63 -13.04
C SER A 249 -1.01 -27.44 -13.52
N SER A 250 -0.02 -26.77 -14.12
CA SER A 250 1.26 -27.35 -14.52
C SER A 250 2.39 -26.71 -13.71
N ALA A 251 3.28 -27.52 -13.14
CA ALA A 251 4.55 -27.02 -12.63
C ALA A 251 5.49 -26.91 -13.84
N CYS A 252 5.82 -25.68 -14.24
CA CYS A 252 6.58 -25.41 -15.45
C CYS A 252 7.94 -26.14 -15.45
N PRO A 253 8.28 -26.92 -16.50
CA PRO A 253 9.56 -27.63 -16.61
C PRO A 253 10.72 -26.74 -17.07
N ASP A 254 10.48 -25.45 -17.32
CA ASP A 254 11.44 -24.60 -18.00
C ASP A 254 12.71 -24.36 -17.19
N ASP A 255 13.84 -24.86 -17.68
CA ASP A 255 15.15 -24.77 -17.04
C ASP A 255 16.21 -24.12 -17.95
N ILE A 256 15.81 -23.67 -19.15
CA ILE A 256 16.74 -23.06 -20.12
C ILE A 256 16.88 -21.54 -19.96
N ASP A 257 16.02 -20.93 -19.13
CA ASP A 257 15.93 -19.49 -18.90
C ASP A 257 15.54 -19.18 -17.43
N PRO A 258 15.41 -17.91 -17.01
CA PRO A 258 15.20 -17.58 -15.60
C PRO A 258 13.79 -17.89 -15.08
N ALA A 259 12.85 -18.35 -15.92
CA ALA A 259 11.44 -18.57 -15.60
C ALA A 259 11.19 -19.38 -14.34
N ASN A 260 12.05 -20.36 -14.04
CA ASN A 260 11.97 -21.15 -12.80
C ASN A 260 13.25 -21.07 -11.97
N GLY A 261 14.02 -19.98 -12.11
CA GLY A 261 15.35 -19.87 -11.50
C GLY A 261 16.32 -20.98 -11.94
N TRP A 262 16.15 -21.52 -13.15
CA TRP A 262 16.89 -22.66 -13.72
C TRP A 262 16.79 -23.97 -12.92
N ASP A 263 15.86 -24.07 -11.96
CA ASP A 263 15.69 -25.24 -11.10
C ASP A 263 14.19 -25.53 -10.89
N PRO A 264 13.53 -26.21 -11.86
CA PRO A 264 12.10 -26.52 -11.76
C PRO A 264 11.77 -27.32 -10.49
N THR A 265 10.84 -26.79 -9.71
CA THR A 265 10.32 -27.39 -8.48
C THR A 265 8.82 -27.66 -8.58
N ASP A 266 8.26 -28.23 -7.52
CA ASP A 266 6.86 -28.63 -7.50
C ASP A 266 5.91 -27.44 -7.27
N ILE A 267 4.68 -27.56 -7.75
CA ILE A 267 3.56 -26.70 -7.34
C ILE A 267 2.64 -27.45 -6.39
N HIS A 268 2.04 -26.75 -5.44
CA HIS A 268 0.99 -27.32 -4.59
C HIS A 268 -0.35 -26.67 -4.85
N VAL A 269 -1.40 -27.48 -4.88
CA VAL A 269 -2.77 -27.05 -5.11
C VAL A 269 -3.65 -27.50 -3.94
N ARG A 270 -4.48 -26.58 -3.45
CA ARG A 270 -5.53 -26.90 -2.46
C ARG A 270 -6.88 -26.36 -2.88
N VAL A 271 -7.93 -27.08 -2.53
CA VAL A 271 -9.32 -26.60 -2.66
C VAL A 271 -9.96 -26.55 -1.28
N TYR A 272 -10.62 -25.45 -0.95
CA TYR A 272 -11.34 -25.23 0.30
C TYR A 272 -12.85 -25.07 0.04
N ASP A 273 -13.65 -25.55 0.98
CA ASP A 273 -15.11 -25.43 0.92
C ASP A 273 -15.59 -23.97 0.91
N ALA A 274 -16.65 -23.70 0.15
CA ALA A 274 -17.35 -22.41 0.08
C ALA A 274 -17.89 -21.92 1.45
N GLY A 275 -18.05 -22.80 2.44
CA GLY A 275 -18.42 -22.47 3.81
C GLY A 275 -17.30 -21.80 4.62
N HIS A 276 -16.07 -21.81 4.12
CA HIS A 276 -14.98 -21.01 4.70
C HIS A 276 -15.06 -19.55 4.23
N SER A 277 -14.50 -18.64 5.04
CA SER A 277 -14.38 -17.23 4.69
C SER A 277 -12.92 -16.81 4.78
N PHE A 278 -12.38 -16.30 3.69
CA PHE A 278 -11.04 -15.76 3.61
C PHE A 278 -11.10 -14.28 3.27
N SER A 279 -10.45 -13.46 4.09
CA SER A 279 -10.28 -12.03 3.80
C SER A 279 -9.51 -11.81 2.50
N ARG A 280 -9.88 -10.76 1.77
CA ARG A 280 -9.10 -10.31 0.60
C ARG A 280 -7.77 -9.74 1.08
N GLY A 281 -6.69 -9.96 0.34
CA GLY A 281 -5.38 -9.43 0.71
C GLY A 281 -4.33 -9.52 -0.38
N VAL A 282 -3.52 -8.48 -0.51
CA VAL A 282 -2.26 -8.51 -1.26
C VAL A 282 -1.11 -8.58 -0.26
N ALA A 283 -0.07 -9.36 -0.52
CA ALA A 283 1.09 -9.31 0.36
C ALA A 283 1.93 -8.07 0.09
N HIS A 284 2.40 -7.46 1.18
CA HIS A 284 3.46 -6.46 1.16
C HIS A 284 4.64 -6.96 2.01
N ARG A 285 5.86 -6.66 1.57
CA ARG A 285 7.09 -6.93 2.32
C ARG A 285 7.76 -5.59 2.62
N MET A 286 7.96 -5.31 3.91
CA MET A 286 8.57 -4.05 4.38
C MET A 286 10.01 -3.87 3.86
N THR A 287 10.77 -4.95 3.82
CA THR A 287 12.12 -5.01 3.22
C THR A 287 12.19 -6.21 2.29
N PRO A 288 13.19 -6.29 1.39
CA PRO A 288 13.42 -7.49 0.60
C PRO A 288 13.39 -8.75 1.46
N ASP A 289 14.04 -8.81 2.61
CA ASP A 289 14.08 -10.04 3.41
C ASP A 289 12.89 -10.25 4.37
N SER A 290 11.92 -9.33 4.40
CA SER A 290 10.78 -9.43 5.31
C SER A 290 9.78 -10.53 4.90
N PRO A 291 9.14 -11.22 5.87
CA PRO A 291 8.01 -12.10 5.58
C PRO A 291 6.84 -11.30 4.98
N PRO A 292 5.97 -11.93 4.18
CA PRO A 292 4.84 -11.24 3.58
C PRO A 292 3.79 -10.92 4.65
N VAL A 293 3.29 -9.69 4.64
CA VAL A 293 2.14 -9.28 5.45
C VAL A 293 0.98 -8.97 4.52
N LEU A 294 -0.14 -9.66 4.70
CA LEU A 294 -1.33 -9.40 3.89
C LEU A 294 -1.93 -8.04 4.23
N THR A 295 -2.50 -7.39 3.21
CA THR A 295 -3.37 -6.22 3.37
C THR A 295 -4.44 -6.52 4.41
N ARG A 296 -4.67 -5.56 5.30
CA ARG A 296 -5.60 -5.69 6.42
C ARG A 296 -6.63 -4.57 6.42
N GLU A 297 -7.68 -4.81 7.20
CA GLU A 297 -8.74 -3.86 7.43
C GLU A 297 -8.36 -2.91 8.57
N SER A 298 -8.80 -1.65 8.46
CA SER A 298 -8.69 -0.72 9.58
C SER A 298 -9.79 -0.98 10.62
N GLY A 299 -9.63 -0.49 11.85
CA GLY A 299 -10.72 -0.44 12.84
C GLY A 299 -11.97 0.32 12.39
N PHE A 300 -11.90 1.15 11.34
CA PHE A 300 -13.04 1.85 10.75
C PHE A 300 -13.70 1.05 9.61
N HIS A 301 -13.01 0.05 9.06
CA HIS A 301 -13.44 -0.72 7.91
C HIS A 301 -14.84 -1.34 8.04
N PRO A 302 -15.26 -1.90 9.20
CA PRO A 302 -16.62 -2.46 9.34
C PRO A 302 -17.74 -1.43 9.06
N ARG A 303 -17.49 -0.14 9.32
CA ARG A 303 -18.43 0.94 8.97
C ARG A 303 -18.27 1.36 7.51
N ILE A 304 -17.04 1.52 7.03
CA ILE A 304 -16.74 1.98 5.67
C ILE A 304 -17.24 0.99 4.60
N ALA A 305 -17.05 -0.32 4.82
CA ALA A 305 -17.45 -1.37 3.88
C ALA A 305 -18.98 -1.50 3.72
N ALA A 306 -19.77 -0.93 4.64
CA ALA A 306 -21.21 -0.81 4.48
C ALA A 306 -21.61 0.33 3.51
N LEU A 307 -20.71 1.29 3.27
CA LEU A 307 -20.98 2.49 2.48
C LEU A 307 -20.42 2.41 1.05
N THR A 308 -19.45 1.53 0.80
CA THR A 308 -18.82 1.39 -0.53
C THR A 308 -18.24 -0.01 -0.73
N ARG A 309 -18.07 -0.38 -2.01
CA ARG A 309 -17.29 -1.56 -2.42
C ARG A 309 -15.99 -1.17 -3.15
N ASN A 310 -15.76 0.12 -3.34
CA ASN A 310 -14.65 0.67 -4.10
C ASN A 310 -13.44 0.83 -3.17
N PHE A 311 -12.65 -0.23 -3.04
CA PHE A 311 -11.44 -0.26 -2.22
C PHE A 311 -10.19 -0.40 -3.08
N VAL A 312 -9.11 0.25 -2.62
CA VAL A 312 -7.75 0.05 -3.12
C VAL A 312 -6.84 -0.34 -1.97
N GLU A 313 -5.80 -1.10 -2.30
CA GLU A 313 -4.69 -1.39 -1.42
C GLU A 313 -3.83 -0.12 -1.29
N TYR A 314 -3.59 0.31 -0.05
CA TYR A 314 -2.67 1.39 0.24
C TYR A 314 -1.82 1.05 1.46
N ARG A 315 -0.53 0.77 1.23
CA ARG A 315 0.47 0.53 2.29
C ARG A 315 -0.01 -0.53 3.29
N GLY A 316 -0.44 -1.69 2.84
CA GLY A 316 -0.91 -2.81 3.66
C GLY A 316 -2.32 -2.64 4.23
N PHE A 317 -3.12 -1.67 3.78
CA PHE A 317 -4.50 -1.49 4.24
C PHE A 317 -5.51 -1.31 3.11
N TRP A 318 -6.75 -1.72 3.34
CA TRP A 318 -7.88 -1.44 2.45
C TRP A 318 -8.48 -0.06 2.72
N LEU A 319 -8.37 0.85 1.75
CA LEU A 319 -8.95 2.20 1.80
C LEU A 319 -9.98 2.45 0.70
N PRO A 320 -11.01 3.27 0.95
CA PRO A 320 -11.99 3.61 -0.06
C PRO A 320 -11.42 4.61 -1.08
N THR A 321 -11.55 4.32 -2.39
CA THR A 321 -11.22 5.29 -3.44
C THR A 321 -12.31 6.35 -3.57
N CYS A 322 -13.57 5.92 -3.50
CA CYS A 322 -14.77 6.76 -3.44
C CYS A 322 -15.94 5.97 -2.83
N TYR A 323 -17.01 6.68 -2.50
CA TYR A 323 -18.23 6.12 -1.95
C TYR A 323 -19.30 6.01 -3.04
N THR A 324 -19.74 4.78 -3.33
CA THR A 324 -20.55 4.45 -4.52
C THR A 324 -21.84 5.27 -4.65
N SER A 325 -22.50 5.64 -3.54
CA SER A 325 -23.73 6.44 -3.55
C SER A 325 -23.50 7.95 -3.70
N LEU A 326 -22.26 8.43 -3.64
CA LEU A 326 -21.90 9.85 -3.64
C LEU A 326 -21.08 10.24 -4.88
N GLY A 327 -20.03 9.46 -5.16
CA GLY A 327 -19.02 9.78 -6.16
C GLY A 327 -18.07 10.90 -5.73
N PRO A 328 -16.86 10.97 -6.33
CA PRO A 328 -15.78 11.83 -5.85
C PRO A 328 -16.08 13.33 -5.92
N ILE A 329 -16.94 13.78 -6.84
CA ILE A 329 -17.32 15.19 -6.96
C ILE A 329 -18.23 15.64 -5.81
N SER A 330 -19.17 14.80 -5.36
CA SER A 330 -20.01 15.14 -4.20
C SER A 330 -19.19 15.18 -2.91
N GLU A 331 -18.26 14.25 -2.77
CA GLU A 331 -17.30 14.19 -1.66
C GLU A 331 -16.41 15.45 -1.62
N TYR A 332 -15.91 15.87 -2.78
CA TYR A 332 -15.14 17.11 -2.96
C TYR A 332 -15.90 18.34 -2.44
N TRP A 333 -17.15 18.53 -2.88
CA TRP A 333 -17.94 19.70 -2.46
C TRP A 333 -18.28 19.66 -0.98
N ALA A 334 -18.52 18.48 -0.41
CA ALA A 334 -18.69 18.35 1.04
C ALA A 334 -17.43 18.79 1.81
N CYS A 335 -16.23 18.47 1.31
CA CYS A 335 -14.98 18.90 1.95
C CYS A 335 -14.84 20.43 1.93
N ARG A 336 -15.11 21.07 0.77
CA ARG A 336 -14.97 22.52 0.59
C ARG A 336 -16.03 23.34 1.33
N GLU A 337 -17.26 22.84 1.41
CA GLU A 337 -18.41 23.64 1.87
C GLU A 337 -18.94 23.24 3.24
N ARG A 338 -18.69 22.00 3.69
CA ARG A 338 -19.29 21.41 4.89
C ARG A 338 -18.23 20.70 5.74
N ALA A 339 -18.26 19.38 5.79
CA ALA A 339 -17.23 18.57 6.39
C ALA A 339 -17.21 17.19 5.74
N VAL A 340 -16.08 16.50 5.87
CA VAL A 340 -15.90 15.12 5.48
C VAL A 340 -15.14 14.32 6.53
N ILE A 341 -15.32 12.99 6.53
CA ILE A 341 -14.57 12.05 7.38
C ILE A 341 -13.80 11.03 6.53
N MET A 342 -12.51 10.84 6.82
CA MET A 342 -11.60 9.98 6.06
C MET A 342 -10.79 9.04 6.96
N ASP A 343 -10.52 7.83 6.51
CA ASP A 343 -9.60 6.90 7.19
C ASP A 343 -8.13 7.19 6.83
N LEU A 344 -7.30 7.48 7.84
CA LEU A 344 -5.85 7.70 7.73
C LEU A 344 -5.03 6.65 8.52
N SER A 345 -5.66 5.55 8.93
CA SER A 345 -5.00 4.42 9.59
C SER A 345 -3.74 3.89 8.89
N PRO A 346 -3.60 3.96 7.55
CA PRO A 346 -2.39 3.45 6.90
C PRO A 346 -1.14 4.31 7.09
N LEU A 347 -1.24 5.53 7.61
CA LEU A 347 -0.04 6.28 7.98
C LEU A 347 0.75 5.53 9.06
N ARG A 348 2.08 5.57 8.99
CA ARG A 348 2.96 4.82 9.89
C ARG A 348 3.26 5.61 11.15
N LYS A 349 2.96 5.03 12.31
CA LYS A 349 3.15 5.67 13.62
C LYS A 349 4.33 5.03 14.34
N PHE A 350 5.27 5.86 14.78
CA PHE A 350 6.42 5.45 15.55
C PHE A 350 6.49 6.21 16.88
N GLU A 351 6.48 5.49 17.99
CA GLU A 351 6.75 6.05 19.31
C GLU A 351 8.27 6.10 19.54
N ILE A 352 8.78 7.29 19.87
CA ILE A 352 10.18 7.57 20.14
C ILE A 352 10.31 7.94 21.62
N LEU A 353 10.96 7.06 22.40
CA LEU A 353 10.87 7.06 23.85
C LEU A 353 12.23 6.87 24.50
N GLY A 354 12.53 7.66 25.53
CA GLY A 354 13.74 7.51 26.33
C GLY A 354 14.50 8.82 26.48
N PRO A 355 15.56 8.82 27.31
CA PRO A 355 16.32 10.03 27.61
C PRO A 355 16.86 10.74 26.36
N ASP A 356 17.19 10.00 25.30
CA ASP A 356 17.72 10.56 24.06
C ASP A 356 16.67 10.73 22.95
N ALA A 357 15.37 10.67 23.29
CA ALA A 357 14.29 10.80 22.30
C ALA A 357 14.28 12.16 21.59
N GLU A 358 14.51 13.26 22.33
CA GLU A 358 14.62 14.60 21.73
C GLU A 358 15.84 14.68 20.80
N THR A 359 16.97 14.10 21.21
CA THR A 359 18.21 14.07 20.43
C THR A 359 18.02 13.32 19.11
N LEU A 360 17.45 12.10 19.15
CA LEU A 360 17.15 11.34 17.94
C LEU A 360 16.22 12.11 17.01
N THR A 361 15.15 12.70 17.57
CA THR A 361 14.15 13.42 16.78
C THR A 361 14.75 14.69 16.16
N GLN A 362 15.59 15.43 16.90
CA GLN A 362 16.31 16.61 16.41
C GLN A 362 17.25 16.25 15.25
N LEU A 363 17.91 15.11 15.32
CA LEU A 363 18.81 14.61 14.28
C LEU A 363 18.05 14.12 13.04
N ALA A 364 16.90 13.49 13.24
CA ALA A 364 16.13 12.87 12.17
C ALA A 364 15.43 13.88 11.24
N ILE A 365 14.84 14.95 11.80
CA ILE A 365 13.98 15.86 11.04
C ILE A 365 14.69 17.16 10.66
N THR A 366 14.27 17.80 9.58
CA THR A 366 14.84 19.11 9.15
C THR A 366 14.48 20.28 10.05
N ARG A 367 13.35 20.22 10.77
CA ARG A 367 12.94 21.24 11.74
C ARG A 367 13.63 21.11 13.10
N ASP A 368 13.60 22.20 13.85
CA ASP A 368 14.12 22.26 15.21
C ASP A 368 13.06 21.79 16.21
N VAL A 369 13.18 20.53 16.68
CA VAL A 369 12.22 19.89 17.58
C VAL A 369 12.23 20.51 18.97
N ARG A 370 13.36 21.12 19.39
CA ARG A 370 13.50 21.73 20.71
C ARG A 370 12.57 22.93 20.91
N LYS A 371 12.19 23.58 19.80
CA LYS A 371 11.23 24.69 19.77
C LYS A 371 9.77 24.27 19.88
N LEU A 372 9.46 22.97 19.78
CA LEU A 372 8.09 22.49 19.98
C LEU A 372 7.73 22.49 21.46
N ALA A 373 6.61 23.10 21.83
CA ALA A 373 6.05 22.91 23.16
C ALA A 373 5.42 21.51 23.29
N VAL A 374 5.28 21.01 24.52
CA VAL A 374 4.41 19.85 24.78
C VAL A 374 2.98 20.16 24.30
N GLY A 375 2.32 19.19 23.67
CA GLY A 375 1.01 19.40 23.04
C GLY A 375 1.08 20.01 21.62
N GLN A 376 2.28 20.16 21.06
CA GLN A 376 2.48 20.69 19.72
C GLN A 376 2.82 19.59 18.70
N VAL A 377 2.38 19.81 17.47
CA VAL A 377 2.72 19.01 16.29
C VAL A 377 3.59 19.85 15.36
N VAL A 378 4.46 19.23 14.56
CA VAL A 378 5.14 19.92 13.48
C VAL A 378 5.26 19.05 12.24
N TYR A 379 5.08 19.65 11.06
CA TYR A 379 5.38 19.03 9.78
C TYR A 379 6.84 19.25 9.39
N SER A 380 7.55 18.20 8.97
CA SER A 380 8.97 18.27 8.63
C SER A 380 9.35 17.23 7.56
N ALA A 381 10.47 17.45 6.87
CA ALA A 381 11.06 16.44 6.00
C ALA A 381 12.01 15.50 6.78
N LEU A 382 12.12 14.26 6.30
CA LEU A 382 13.18 13.29 6.59
C LEU A 382 14.06 13.16 5.35
N CYS A 383 15.38 13.24 5.51
CA CYS A 383 16.32 13.27 4.38
C CYS A 383 17.40 12.21 4.53
N TYR A 384 17.95 11.80 3.39
CA TYR A 384 19.24 11.11 3.32
C TYR A 384 20.40 12.10 3.40
N GLU A 385 21.62 11.60 3.60
CA GLU A 385 22.83 12.43 3.67
C GLU A 385 23.08 13.26 2.41
N HIS A 386 22.69 12.76 1.23
CA HIS A 386 22.78 13.51 -0.04
C HIS A 386 21.67 14.57 -0.22
N GLY A 387 20.81 14.77 0.79
CA GLY A 387 19.78 15.80 0.84
C GLY A 387 18.46 15.47 0.12
N GLY A 388 18.35 14.29 -0.49
CA GLY A 388 17.09 13.82 -1.06
C GLY A 388 16.15 13.31 0.03
N MET A 389 14.85 13.36 -0.21
CA MET A 389 13.84 13.02 0.79
C MET A 389 13.68 11.50 0.95
N LEU A 390 13.78 11.03 2.19
CA LEU A 390 13.36 9.69 2.60
C LEU A 390 11.83 9.64 2.69
N ASP A 391 11.25 10.60 3.39
CA ASP A 391 9.80 10.75 3.59
C ASP A 391 9.51 12.18 4.07
N ASP A 392 8.24 12.54 4.14
CA ASP A 392 7.78 13.63 4.98
C ASP A 392 7.11 13.09 6.25
N CYS A 393 6.94 13.94 7.26
CA CYS A 393 6.39 13.48 8.53
C CYS A 393 5.70 14.58 9.33
N THR A 394 4.85 14.14 10.27
CA THR A 394 4.43 14.96 11.40
C THR A 394 4.98 14.41 12.71
N VAL A 395 5.46 15.29 13.58
CA VAL A 395 6.01 14.92 14.89
C VAL A 395 5.18 15.56 15.99
N PHE A 396 4.66 14.74 16.89
CA PHE A 396 3.90 15.12 18.08
C PHE A 396 4.82 15.08 19.29
N ARG A 397 4.83 16.16 20.10
CA ARG A 397 5.55 16.21 21.36
C ARG A 397 4.60 15.95 22.54
N PHE A 398 4.62 14.74 23.09
CA PHE A 398 3.85 14.36 24.28
C PHE A 398 4.54 14.73 25.59
N GLY A 399 5.87 14.82 25.59
CA GLY A 399 6.65 15.21 26.75
C GLY A 399 8.10 15.52 26.40
N PRO A 400 8.98 15.71 27.41
CA PRO A 400 10.40 15.96 27.18
C PRO A 400 11.14 14.80 26.50
N ALA A 401 10.75 13.56 26.78
CA ALA A 401 11.41 12.32 26.36
C ALA A 401 10.49 11.40 25.52
N ASN A 402 9.44 12.00 24.94
CA ASN A 402 8.24 11.30 24.50
C ASN A 402 7.69 11.96 23.22
N PHE A 403 7.97 11.36 22.08
CA PHE A 403 7.55 11.85 20.76
C PHE A 403 6.84 10.76 19.98
N ARG A 404 5.89 11.16 19.14
CA ARG A 404 5.30 10.29 18.11
C ARG A 404 5.61 10.88 16.75
N LEU A 405 6.20 10.08 15.87
CA LEU A 405 6.46 10.44 14.48
C LEU A 405 5.49 9.69 13.58
N VAL A 406 4.85 10.41 12.66
CA VAL A 406 3.92 9.86 11.68
C VAL A 406 4.48 10.10 10.28
N ALA A 407 4.66 9.05 9.49
CA ALA A 407 5.24 9.09 8.14
C ALA A 407 4.44 8.21 7.16
N GLY A 408 4.81 8.22 5.88
CA GLY A 408 4.16 7.43 4.84
C GLY A 408 4.67 5.99 4.72
N ASP A 409 5.93 5.73 5.10
CA ASP A 409 6.62 4.45 4.88
C ASP A 409 7.04 3.74 6.18
N ASP A 410 6.94 2.40 6.21
CA ASP A 410 7.36 1.57 7.36
C ASP A 410 8.87 1.58 7.56
N TYR A 411 9.64 1.75 6.48
CA TYR A 411 11.09 1.76 6.50
C TYR A 411 11.65 2.89 7.39
N VAL A 412 10.90 3.99 7.57
CA VAL A 412 11.27 5.08 8.49
C VAL A 412 11.55 4.54 9.91
N GLY A 413 10.79 3.56 10.39
CA GLY A 413 11.03 2.95 11.71
C GLY A 413 12.32 2.13 11.77
N VAL A 414 12.71 1.48 10.67
CA VAL A 414 14.00 0.78 10.55
C VAL A 414 15.13 1.82 10.55
N TRP A 415 15.02 2.84 9.72
CA TRP A 415 16.00 3.90 9.59
C TRP A 415 16.22 4.67 10.90
N LEU A 416 15.16 5.02 11.64
CA LEU A 416 15.26 5.68 12.94
C LEU A 416 16.04 4.82 13.98
N ARG A 417 15.84 3.49 13.97
CA ARG A 417 16.59 2.58 14.85
C ARG A 417 18.06 2.47 14.46
N GLN A 418 18.35 2.43 13.17
CA GLN A 418 19.73 2.46 12.65
C GLN A 418 20.42 3.77 13.03
N LEU A 419 19.74 4.90 12.85
CA LEU A 419 20.25 6.22 13.24
C LEU A 419 20.53 6.30 14.75
N ALA A 420 19.61 5.80 15.58
CA ALA A 420 19.82 5.73 17.03
C ALA A 420 21.05 4.88 17.39
N GLY A 421 21.21 3.71 16.78
CA GLY A 421 22.34 2.81 17.01
C GLY A 421 23.67 3.41 16.57
N ALA A 422 23.72 4.03 15.39
CA ALA A 422 24.91 4.69 14.86
C ALA A 422 25.42 5.84 15.74
N HIS A 423 24.51 6.48 16.49
CA HIS A 423 24.83 7.56 17.42
C HIS A 423 24.88 7.12 18.90
N GLY A 424 24.77 5.82 19.19
CA GLY A 424 24.83 5.28 20.55
C GLY A 424 23.75 5.81 21.49
N LEU A 425 22.57 6.16 20.95
CA LEU A 425 21.50 6.82 21.71
C LEU A 425 20.68 5.82 22.53
N ASN A 426 20.40 6.17 23.78
CA ASN A 426 19.48 5.44 24.65
C ASN A 426 18.03 5.86 24.36
N VAL A 427 17.49 5.32 23.28
CA VAL A 427 16.14 5.60 22.77
C VAL A 427 15.52 4.34 22.21
N ARG A 428 14.21 4.18 22.41
CA ARG A 428 13.40 3.12 21.84
C ARG A 428 12.49 3.69 20.77
N VAL A 429 12.55 3.13 19.57
CA VAL A 429 11.64 3.42 18.48
C VAL A 429 10.73 2.21 18.27
N LYS A 430 9.43 2.38 18.50
CA LYS A 430 8.44 1.31 18.40
C LYS A 430 7.36 1.66 17.39
N SER A 431 6.99 0.71 16.53
CA SER A 431 5.80 0.86 15.68
C SER A 431 4.54 0.81 16.55
N ALA A 432 3.62 1.72 16.29
CA ALA A 432 2.33 1.84 16.97
C ALA A 432 1.15 1.82 15.99
N THR A 433 1.39 1.62 14.69
CA THR A 433 0.36 1.58 13.64
C THR A 433 -0.78 0.63 13.99
N ASP A 434 -0.45 -0.56 14.51
CA ASP A 434 -1.40 -1.62 14.85
C ASP A 434 -2.23 -1.34 16.12
N GLN A 435 -1.88 -0.29 16.85
CA GLN A 435 -2.55 0.14 18.08
C GLN A 435 -3.19 1.51 17.96
N LEU A 436 -2.91 2.24 16.87
CA LEU A 436 -3.31 3.63 16.68
C LEU A 436 -3.85 3.85 15.28
N HIS A 437 -5.17 3.91 15.21
CA HIS A 437 -5.90 4.24 14.00
C HIS A 437 -6.38 5.69 14.12
N ASN A 438 -6.49 6.38 12.99
CA ASN A 438 -6.94 7.76 12.99
C ASN A 438 -7.83 8.04 11.79
N CYS A 439 -8.85 8.86 12.02
CA CYS A 439 -9.68 9.41 10.96
C CYS A 439 -9.55 10.93 10.94
N ALA A 440 -9.59 11.54 9.75
CA ALA A 440 -9.56 12.97 9.57
C ALA A 440 -10.98 13.50 9.39
N VAL A 441 -11.36 14.51 10.18
CA VAL A 441 -12.60 15.28 10.02
C VAL A 441 -12.22 16.66 9.51
N GLN A 442 -12.49 16.92 8.23
CA GLN A 442 -11.96 18.07 7.49
C GLN A 442 -13.09 18.87 6.84
N GLY A 443 -12.93 20.18 6.69
CA GLY A 443 -13.93 21.11 6.17
C GLY A 443 -14.38 22.15 7.20
N PRO A 444 -15.04 23.24 6.77
CA PRO A 444 -15.41 24.37 7.63
C PRO A 444 -16.29 24.00 8.83
N ALA A 445 -17.11 22.95 8.75
CA ALA A 445 -17.97 22.50 9.83
C ALA A 445 -17.27 21.54 10.83
N SER A 446 -16.04 21.08 10.55
CA SER A 446 -15.32 20.10 11.37
C SER A 446 -15.20 20.48 12.86
N ARG A 447 -14.94 21.77 13.14
CA ARG A 447 -14.85 22.28 14.51
C ARG A 447 -16.18 22.19 15.25
N ALA A 448 -17.28 22.54 14.60
CA ALA A 448 -18.61 22.51 15.22
C ALA A 448 -18.97 21.07 15.60
N ILE A 449 -18.83 20.15 14.65
CA ILE A 449 -19.12 18.72 14.83
C ILE A 449 -18.33 18.13 16.00
N LEU A 450 -17.00 18.32 16.01
CA LEU A 450 -16.16 17.71 17.03
C LEU A 450 -16.28 18.40 18.40
N SER A 451 -16.66 19.67 18.46
CA SER A 451 -16.85 20.38 19.74
C SER A 451 -18.03 19.81 20.55
N GLU A 452 -19.02 19.21 19.89
CA GLU A 452 -20.16 18.56 20.55
C GLU A 452 -19.78 17.19 21.15
N LEU A 453 -18.77 16.53 20.59
CA LEU A 453 -18.39 15.16 20.92
C LEU A 453 -17.20 15.06 21.88
N VAL A 454 -16.18 15.88 21.66
CA VAL A 454 -14.88 15.73 22.31
C VAL A 454 -14.93 16.36 23.69
N GLN A 455 -14.84 15.51 24.71
CA GLN A 455 -14.76 15.94 26.10
C GLN A 455 -13.30 15.91 26.56
N THR A 456 -12.81 17.05 27.04
CA THR A 456 -11.45 17.17 27.58
C THR A 456 -11.48 17.33 29.10
N PRO A 457 -10.55 16.71 29.84
CA PRO A 457 -10.35 17.01 31.26
C PRO A 457 -10.00 18.49 31.48
N ALA A 458 -10.26 19.01 32.68
CA ALA A 458 -10.04 20.44 32.99
C ALA A 458 -8.60 20.94 32.78
N HIS A 459 -7.61 20.05 32.83
CA HIS A 459 -6.18 20.37 32.62
C HIS A 459 -5.74 20.23 31.15
N GLN A 460 -6.64 19.84 30.25
CA GLN A 460 -6.39 19.71 28.82
C GLN A 460 -7.12 20.82 28.06
N PRO A 461 -6.49 21.45 27.04
CA PRO A 461 -7.16 22.46 26.23
C PRO A 461 -8.43 21.91 25.60
N LYS A 462 -9.49 22.71 25.57
CA LYS A 462 -10.71 22.38 24.82
C LYS A 462 -10.43 22.39 23.31
N LEU A 463 -11.25 21.71 22.53
CA LEU A 463 -11.10 21.67 21.08
C LEU A 463 -11.08 23.06 20.43
N ALA A 464 -11.94 23.98 20.90
CA ALA A 464 -12.02 25.35 20.40
C ALA A 464 -10.77 26.20 20.72
N GLU A 465 -9.99 25.81 21.72
CA GLU A 465 -8.76 26.49 22.15
C GLU A 465 -7.54 25.97 21.37
N LEU A 466 -7.68 24.87 20.62
CA LEU A 466 -6.58 24.32 19.84
C LEU A 466 -6.21 25.24 18.67
N GLY A 467 -5.02 25.84 18.78
CA GLY A 467 -4.33 26.45 17.65
C GLY A 467 -3.93 25.43 16.58
N TRP A 468 -3.64 25.90 15.37
CA TRP A 468 -3.16 25.06 14.28
C TRP A 468 -1.88 24.32 14.68
N PHE A 469 -1.75 23.03 14.32
CA PHE A 469 -0.63 22.17 14.74
C PHE A 469 -0.51 22.00 16.28
N ARG A 470 -1.65 21.94 16.99
CA ARG A 470 -1.75 21.53 18.39
C ARG A 470 -2.62 20.28 18.53
N PHE A 471 -2.47 19.57 19.64
CA PHE A 471 -3.34 18.43 19.97
C PHE A 471 -3.81 18.47 21.42
N THR A 472 -4.91 17.78 21.71
CA THR A 472 -5.46 17.58 23.05
C THR A 472 -5.77 16.10 23.28
N ILE A 473 -5.79 15.70 24.55
CA ILE A 473 -6.21 14.37 24.99
C ILE A 473 -7.62 14.49 25.54
N GLY A 474 -8.52 13.62 25.10
CA GLY A 474 -9.91 13.66 25.53
C GLY A 474 -10.59 12.30 25.39
N ARG A 475 -11.92 12.35 25.33
CA ARG A 475 -12.76 11.19 25.07
C ARG A 475 -13.93 11.54 24.16
N ILE A 476 -14.40 10.55 23.42
CA ILE A 476 -15.71 10.55 22.76
C ILE A 476 -16.50 9.41 23.40
N GLY A 477 -17.61 9.73 24.06
CA GLY A 477 -18.29 8.79 24.93
C GLY A 477 -17.37 8.27 26.05
N SER A 478 -17.20 6.95 26.15
CA SER A 478 -16.30 6.30 27.11
C SER A 478 -14.90 6.03 26.56
N ARG A 479 -14.63 6.38 25.29
CA ARG A 479 -13.41 5.99 24.58
C ARG A 479 -12.39 7.11 24.60
N ALA A 480 -11.18 6.81 25.06
CA ALA A 480 -10.07 7.75 25.02
C ALA A 480 -9.68 8.06 23.56
N VAL A 481 -9.39 9.34 23.28
CA VAL A 481 -8.93 9.82 21.98
C VAL A 481 -7.81 10.84 22.15
N VAL A 482 -6.97 10.97 21.12
CA VAL A 482 -6.16 12.18 20.90
C VAL A 482 -6.79 12.91 19.72
N VAL A 483 -6.90 14.23 19.80
CA VAL A 483 -7.41 15.05 18.70
C VAL A 483 -6.38 16.11 18.33
N SER A 484 -5.89 16.08 17.10
CA SER A 484 -4.94 17.06 16.58
C SER A 484 -5.59 17.99 15.57
N ARG A 485 -5.25 19.28 15.60
CA ARG A 485 -5.65 20.25 14.58
C ARG A 485 -4.65 20.22 13.43
N THR A 486 -4.72 19.13 12.67
CA THR A 486 -3.91 18.79 11.49
C THR A 486 -4.83 18.30 10.35
N GLY A 487 -4.30 18.24 9.13
CA GLY A 487 -5.08 17.83 7.96
C GLY A 487 -4.29 17.89 6.66
N TYR A 488 -4.83 17.25 5.63
CA TYR A 488 -4.20 17.07 4.31
C TYR A 488 -5.14 17.50 3.14
N THR A 489 -6.06 18.44 3.40
CA THR A 489 -7.09 18.88 2.43
C THR A 489 -7.01 20.35 2.05
N GLY A 490 -6.16 21.13 2.73
CA GLY A 490 -6.16 22.60 2.64
C GLY A 490 -7.36 23.27 3.33
N GLU A 491 -8.18 22.52 4.06
CA GLU A 491 -9.32 23.03 4.82
C GLU A 491 -9.03 23.10 6.33
N LEU A 492 -9.89 23.80 7.08
CA LEU A 492 -9.96 23.61 8.53
C LEU A 492 -10.25 22.14 8.83
N GLY A 493 -9.56 21.55 9.81
CA GLY A 493 -9.84 20.17 10.17
C GLY A 493 -9.03 19.66 11.35
N TYR A 494 -9.39 18.44 11.73
CA TYR A 494 -8.81 17.72 12.85
C TYR A 494 -8.59 16.26 12.48
N GLU A 495 -7.72 15.58 13.20
CA GLU A 495 -7.57 14.13 13.16
C GLU A 495 -7.90 13.56 14.54
N VAL A 496 -8.74 12.53 14.57
CA VAL A 496 -9.18 11.84 15.77
C VAL A 496 -8.53 10.47 15.80
N TRP A 497 -7.70 10.25 16.82
CA TRP A 497 -6.88 9.06 17.01
C TRP A 497 -7.49 8.16 18.08
N CYS A 498 -7.67 6.88 17.76
CA CYS A 498 -8.26 5.88 18.65
C CYS A 498 -7.55 4.52 18.52
N HIS A 499 -7.76 3.64 19.50
CA HIS A 499 -7.39 2.24 19.35
C HIS A 499 -8.30 1.57 18.29
N PRO A 500 -7.79 0.69 17.39
CA PRO A 500 -8.59 0.06 16.33
C PRO A 500 -9.84 -0.68 16.83
N ALA A 501 -9.77 -1.29 18.01
CA ALA A 501 -10.92 -1.96 18.65
C ALA A 501 -12.12 -1.03 18.93
N HIS A 502 -11.94 0.30 18.86
CA HIS A 502 -12.99 1.30 19.05
C HIS A 502 -13.30 2.09 17.77
N GLY A 503 -12.63 1.79 16.65
CA GLY A 503 -12.75 2.57 15.41
C GLY A 503 -14.18 2.71 14.91
N ALA A 504 -14.93 1.60 14.83
CA ALA A 504 -16.31 1.60 14.38
C ALA A 504 -17.23 2.49 15.26
N GLU A 505 -17.05 2.47 16.58
CA GLU A 505 -17.84 3.28 17.52
C GLU A 505 -17.51 4.77 17.39
N ILE A 506 -16.22 5.11 17.26
CA ILE A 506 -15.77 6.48 17.05
C ILE A 506 -16.28 7.03 15.73
N TRP A 507 -16.17 6.27 14.63
CA TRP A 507 -16.69 6.66 13.33
C TRP A 507 -18.19 6.94 13.39
N GLN A 508 -18.97 6.04 14.00
CA GLN A 508 -20.41 6.20 14.12
C GLN A 508 -20.79 7.43 14.96
N ALA A 509 -20.06 7.71 16.04
CA ALA A 509 -20.30 8.90 16.86
C ALA A 509 -20.07 10.19 16.07
N ILE A 510 -18.97 10.26 15.29
CA ILE A 510 -18.66 11.41 14.43
C ILE A 510 -19.69 11.54 13.30
N GLU A 511 -20.06 10.43 12.66
CA GLU A 511 -21.10 10.37 11.62
C GLU A 511 -22.44 10.92 12.14
N ALA A 512 -22.88 10.48 13.33
CA ALA A 512 -24.13 10.92 13.94
C ALA A 512 -24.13 12.41 14.28
N ALA A 513 -23.07 12.93 14.90
CA ALA A 513 -22.96 14.36 15.18
C ALA A 513 -22.75 15.19 13.91
N GLY A 514 -22.14 14.62 12.88
CA GLY A 514 -21.89 15.28 11.60
C GLY A 514 -23.09 15.36 10.67
N ALA A 515 -24.09 14.48 10.83
CA ALA A 515 -25.25 14.41 9.94
C ALA A 515 -26.03 15.75 9.83
N PRO A 516 -26.34 16.48 10.93
CA PRO A 516 -26.97 17.80 10.84
C PRO A 516 -26.12 18.85 10.11
N HIS A 517 -24.80 18.66 10.06
CA HIS A 517 -23.85 19.53 9.36
C HIS A 517 -23.55 19.08 7.93
N GLY A 518 -24.19 18.01 7.45
CA GLY A 518 -23.97 17.45 6.11
C GLY A 518 -22.59 16.83 5.92
N LEU A 519 -22.02 16.25 6.99
CA LEU A 519 -20.80 15.45 6.95
C LEU A 519 -20.98 14.27 5.98
N LEU A 520 -20.04 14.09 5.05
CA LEU A 520 -19.99 12.93 4.17
C LEU A 520 -18.69 12.14 4.35
N PRO A 521 -18.69 10.83 4.07
CA PRO A 521 -17.44 10.08 4.01
C PRO A 521 -16.58 10.52 2.80
N PHE A 522 -15.25 10.37 2.89
CA PHE A 522 -14.28 10.91 1.92
C PHE A 522 -13.33 9.84 1.39
N GLY A 523 -13.26 9.68 0.06
CA GLY A 523 -12.37 8.76 -0.63
C GLY A 523 -11.09 9.42 -1.16
N LEU A 524 -10.14 8.58 -1.57
CA LEU A 524 -8.85 9.01 -2.11
C LEU A 524 -8.97 9.85 -3.40
N ASP A 525 -9.95 9.55 -4.27
CA ASP A 525 -10.13 10.27 -5.55
C ASP A 525 -10.47 11.74 -5.31
N ALA A 526 -11.30 12.03 -4.31
CA ALA A 526 -11.65 13.39 -3.90
C ALA A 526 -10.53 14.07 -3.11
N LEU A 527 -9.79 13.30 -2.30
CA LEU A 527 -8.61 13.78 -1.59
C LEU A 527 -7.54 14.30 -2.58
N ASP A 528 -7.29 13.56 -3.66
CA ASP A 528 -6.26 13.92 -4.64
C ASP A 528 -6.57 15.28 -5.31
N MET A 529 -7.85 15.56 -5.58
CA MET A 529 -8.28 16.88 -6.07
C MET A 529 -7.93 18.00 -5.07
N VAL A 530 -8.35 17.87 -3.81
CA VAL A 530 -8.20 18.95 -2.83
C VAL A 530 -6.75 19.16 -2.39
N ARG A 531 -5.96 18.09 -2.33
CA ARG A 531 -4.54 18.15 -1.94
C ARG A 531 -3.69 18.79 -3.04
N ILE A 532 -3.97 18.51 -4.31
CA ILE A 532 -3.29 19.15 -5.45
C ILE A 532 -3.62 20.64 -5.48
N GLU A 533 -4.90 21.00 -5.32
CA GLU A 533 -5.33 22.41 -5.24
C GLU A 533 -4.61 23.17 -4.12
N ALA A 534 -4.35 22.51 -2.98
CA ALA A 534 -3.68 23.08 -1.81
C ALA A 534 -2.14 23.01 -1.86
N GLY A 535 -1.55 22.40 -2.91
CA GLY A 535 -0.09 22.21 -3.01
C GLY A 535 0.47 21.30 -1.91
N LEU A 536 -0.22 20.21 -1.61
CA LEU A 536 0.24 19.21 -0.65
C LEU A 536 0.90 18.06 -1.42
N VAL A 537 2.16 17.80 -1.04
CA VAL A 537 3.06 16.88 -1.75
C VAL A 537 2.79 15.44 -1.40
N PHE A 538 2.97 14.54 -2.37
CA PHE A 538 2.76 13.11 -2.21
C PHE A 538 4.00 12.31 -2.61
N ALA A 539 4.40 11.36 -1.77
CA ALA A 539 5.58 10.53 -1.99
C ALA A 539 5.46 9.71 -3.29
N GLY A 540 6.54 9.60 -4.05
CA GLY A 540 6.57 8.93 -5.35
C GLY A 540 6.06 9.78 -6.51
N TYR A 541 5.37 10.89 -6.23
CA TYR A 541 4.87 11.84 -7.23
C TYR A 541 5.67 13.14 -7.19
N ASP A 542 5.54 13.87 -6.08
CA ASP A 542 6.11 15.21 -5.92
C ASP A 542 7.53 15.16 -5.35
N PHE A 543 7.85 14.10 -4.59
CA PHE A 543 9.20 13.83 -4.08
C PHE A 543 9.55 12.34 -4.09
N CYS A 544 10.86 12.07 -4.09
CA CYS A 544 11.46 10.75 -3.88
C CYS A 544 12.88 10.94 -3.33
N ALA A 545 13.64 9.85 -3.21
CA ALA A 545 15.05 9.89 -2.78
C ALA A 545 15.95 10.80 -3.64
N GLN A 546 15.54 11.21 -4.85
CA GLN A 546 16.34 12.11 -5.69
C GLN A 546 15.93 13.59 -5.55
N THR A 547 14.79 13.88 -4.93
CA THR A 547 14.23 15.23 -4.80
C THR A 547 14.49 15.75 -3.38
N ASP A 548 14.99 16.98 -3.25
CA ASP A 548 15.12 17.62 -1.94
C ASP A 548 13.86 18.40 -1.53
N PRO A 549 13.74 18.81 -0.25
CA PRO A 549 12.57 19.55 0.24
C PRO A 549 12.28 20.87 -0.49
N PHE A 550 13.29 21.54 -1.07
CA PHE A 550 13.07 22.80 -1.81
C PHE A 550 12.44 22.51 -3.17
N GLU A 551 13.01 21.55 -3.90
CA GLU A 551 12.47 21.08 -5.18
C GLU A 551 11.09 20.44 -5.05
N ALA A 552 10.80 19.83 -3.89
CA ALA A 552 9.50 19.28 -3.55
C ALA A 552 8.47 20.35 -3.14
N GLY A 553 8.84 21.63 -3.01
CA GLY A 553 7.88 22.68 -2.61
C GLY A 553 7.57 22.73 -1.11
N ILE A 554 8.29 21.99 -0.27
CA ILE A 554 8.18 22.02 1.20
C ILE A 554 9.42 22.62 1.89
N GLY A 555 10.17 23.48 1.18
CA GLY A 555 11.39 24.12 1.68
C GLY A 555 11.22 24.92 2.99
N PHE A 556 9.98 25.32 3.33
CA PHE A 556 9.63 25.92 4.61
C PHE A 556 9.83 24.98 5.83
N THR A 557 10.07 23.70 5.59
CA THR A 557 10.43 22.69 6.61
C THR A 557 11.92 22.68 6.90
N VAL A 558 12.74 23.36 6.11
CA VAL A 558 14.19 23.48 6.30
C VAL A 558 14.48 24.92 6.73
N PRO A 559 14.40 25.26 8.03
CA PRO A 559 14.71 26.62 8.49
C PRO A 559 16.21 26.90 8.36
N ALA A 560 16.58 28.04 7.76
CA ALA A 560 17.98 28.44 7.63
C ALA A 560 18.68 28.64 8.99
N GLY A 561 17.92 28.94 10.04
CA GLY A 561 18.44 29.17 11.38
C GLY A 561 18.65 27.91 12.25
N LYS A 562 18.39 26.69 11.75
CA LYS A 562 18.75 25.46 12.48
C LYS A 562 20.23 25.17 12.24
N THR A 563 21.05 25.38 13.27
CA THR A 563 22.50 25.17 13.22
C THR A 563 22.91 23.80 13.74
N GLU A 564 22.07 23.15 14.54
CA GLU A 564 22.34 21.82 15.06
C GLU A 564 22.37 20.77 13.94
N PRO A 565 23.20 19.73 14.08
CA PRO A 565 23.26 18.65 13.11
C PRO A 565 21.92 17.93 12.92
N TYR A 566 21.61 17.61 11.66
CA TYR A 566 20.53 16.71 11.25
C TYR A 566 20.93 16.01 9.95
N VAL A 567 20.29 14.87 9.65
CA VAL A 567 20.65 14.09 8.45
C VAL A 567 20.38 14.91 7.19
N GLY A 568 21.39 15.01 6.32
CA GLY A 568 21.34 15.78 5.08
C GLY A 568 21.63 17.28 5.21
N ALA A 569 21.92 17.80 6.41
CA ALA A 569 22.11 19.24 6.65
C ALA A 569 23.10 19.91 5.68
N ALA A 570 24.31 19.35 5.52
CA ALA A 570 25.33 19.90 4.63
C ALA A 570 24.88 19.93 3.15
N ALA A 571 24.19 18.88 2.70
CA ALA A 571 23.66 18.82 1.33
C ALA A 571 22.54 19.83 1.11
N LEU A 572 21.64 20.00 2.09
CA LEU A 572 20.54 20.97 2.01
C LEU A 572 21.01 22.43 2.06
N VAL A 573 22.09 22.73 2.79
CA VAL A 573 22.71 24.07 2.75
C VAL A 573 23.17 24.39 1.32
N ARG A 574 23.94 23.48 0.69
CA ARG A 574 24.39 23.67 -0.70
C ARG A 574 23.24 23.77 -1.70
N ARG A 575 22.20 22.93 -1.56
CA ARG A 575 21.01 22.93 -2.45
C ARG A 575 20.22 24.23 -2.32
N ARG A 576 20.16 24.84 -1.13
CA ARG A 576 19.56 26.16 -0.93
C ARG A 576 20.35 27.26 -1.64
N GLU A 577 21.68 27.19 -1.60
CA GLU A 577 22.57 28.17 -2.23
C GLU A 577 22.60 28.03 -3.77
N HIS A 578 22.32 26.84 -4.27
CA HIS A 578 22.37 26.50 -5.70
C HIS A 578 21.11 25.76 -6.18
N PRO A 579 19.92 26.39 -6.08
CA PRO A 579 18.67 25.74 -6.46
C PRO A 579 18.67 25.44 -7.96
N GLN A 580 18.39 24.18 -8.32
CA GLN A 580 18.32 23.74 -9.72
C GLN A 580 16.87 23.69 -10.20
N ARG A 581 15.97 23.21 -9.35
CA ARG A 581 14.55 23.09 -9.66
C ARG A 581 13.67 23.67 -8.57
N GLN A 582 12.43 23.96 -8.94
CA GLN A 582 11.40 24.46 -8.05
C GLN A 582 10.06 23.81 -8.37
N LEU A 583 9.27 23.52 -7.34
CA LEU A 583 7.86 23.15 -7.51
C LEU A 583 7.02 24.41 -7.81
N VAL A 584 6.23 24.36 -8.87
CA VAL A 584 5.32 25.42 -9.29
C VAL A 584 3.92 24.88 -9.51
N GLY A 585 2.93 25.78 -9.55
CA GLY A 585 1.61 25.48 -10.07
C GLY A 585 1.50 25.84 -11.55
N LEU A 586 0.81 25.00 -12.33
CA LEU A 586 0.51 25.21 -13.74
C LEU A 586 -1.00 25.24 -13.99
N ASP A 587 -1.45 26.17 -14.83
CA ASP A 587 -2.74 26.07 -15.52
C ASP A 587 -2.53 25.41 -16.87
N ILE A 588 -3.32 24.39 -17.19
CA ILE A 588 -3.30 23.72 -18.50
C ILE A 588 -4.36 24.38 -19.39
N LEU A 589 -3.92 24.90 -20.53
CA LEU A 589 -4.76 25.73 -21.40
C LEU A 589 -5.54 24.89 -22.41
N ASP A 590 -5.03 23.70 -22.74
CA ASP A 590 -5.67 22.73 -23.61
C ASP A 590 -6.68 21.84 -22.85
N PRO A 591 -7.69 21.28 -23.56
CA PRO A 591 -8.72 20.44 -22.95
C PRO A 591 -8.25 19.03 -22.57
N GLU A 592 -7.10 18.59 -23.09
CA GLU A 592 -6.58 17.24 -22.89
C GLU A 592 -5.85 17.08 -21.58
N THR A 593 -6.02 15.91 -20.95
CA THR A 593 -5.53 15.68 -19.61
C THR A 593 -4.02 15.48 -19.55
N VAL A 594 -3.34 16.18 -18.66
CA VAL A 594 -1.96 15.89 -18.24
C VAL A 594 -1.91 14.96 -17.04
N ALA A 595 -0.83 14.19 -16.92
CA ALA A 595 -0.62 13.18 -15.89
C ALA A 595 0.80 13.28 -15.28
N HIS A 596 0.99 12.60 -14.14
CA HIS A 596 2.31 12.44 -13.53
C HIS A 596 3.32 11.89 -14.55
N GLY A 597 4.51 12.48 -14.59
CA GLY A 597 5.60 12.06 -15.48
C GLY A 597 5.58 12.72 -16.85
N ASP A 598 4.51 13.44 -17.24
CA ASP A 598 4.50 14.16 -18.51
C ASP A 598 5.66 15.18 -18.55
N PRO A 599 6.52 15.12 -19.57
CA PRO A 599 7.70 15.99 -19.67
C PRO A 599 7.30 17.41 -20.10
N ILE A 600 7.95 18.42 -19.52
CA ILE A 600 7.68 19.84 -19.79
C ILE A 600 8.82 20.44 -20.59
N TYR A 601 8.49 21.22 -21.62
CA TYR A 601 9.43 21.72 -22.61
C TYR A 601 9.32 23.22 -22.81
N LEU A 602 10.46 23.77 -23.23
CA LEU A 602 10.58 25.06 -23.90
C LEU A 602 11.29 24.81 -25.24
N GLY A 603 10.54 24.89 -26.34
CA GLY A 603 11.02 24.46 -27.64
C GLY A 603 11.35 22.95 -27.65
N ARG A 604 12.62 22.59 -27.90
CA ARG A 604 13.06 21.18 -27.90
C ARG A 604 13.65 20.70 -26.57
N ALA A 605 14.00 21.61 -25.66
CA ALA A 605 14.62 21.24 -24.40
C ALA A 605 13.55 20.82 -23.39
N GLN A 606 13.72 19.65 -22.76
CA GLN A 606 12.93 19.28 -21.60
C GLN A 606 13.48 20.05 -20.39
N ILE A 607 12.65 20.89 -19.78
CA ILE A 607 13.00 21.78 -18.66
C ILE A 607 12.31 21.39 -17.36
N GLY A 608 11.48 20.34 -17.37
CA GLY A 608 10.80 19.89 -16.17
C GLY A 608 9.88 18.69 -16.40
N VAL A 609 9.03 18.45 -15.40
CA VAL A 609 8.10 17.33 -15.37
C VAL A 609 6.85 17.69 -14.56
N VAL A 610 5.69 17.24 -15.01
CA VAL A 610 4.44 17.28 -14.24
C VAL A 610 4.54 16.25 -13.11
N THR A 611 4.36 16.68 -11.86
CA THR A 611 4.44 15.78 -10.70
C THR A 611 3.07 15.30 -10.26
N SER A 612 2.06 16.18 -10.22
CA SER A 612 0.69 15.83 -9.87
C SER A 612 -0.27 16.66 -10.72
N ALA A 613 -1.41 16.11 -11.14
CA ALA A 613 -2.36 16.82 -11.99
C ALA A 613 -3.80 16.43 -11.70
N THR A 614 -4.72 17.38 -11.83
CA THR A 614 -6.14 17.13 -11.65
C THR A 614 -7.01 18.15 -12.39
N ARG A 615 -8.29 17.81 -12.60
CA ARG A 615 -9.30 18.77 -13.04
C ARG A 615 -10.00 19.34 -11.81
N SER A 616 -9.70 20.59 -11.47
CA SER A 616 -10.24 21.27 -10.30
C SER A 616 -11.71 21.66 -10.51
N PRO A 617 -12.66 21.16 -9.69
CA PRO A 617 -14.06 21.56 -9.78
C PRO A 617 -14.27 23.04 -9.43
N ILE A 618 -13.67 23.54 -8.34
CA ILE A 618 -13.87 24.92 -7.88
C ILE A 618 -13.23 25.96 -8.80
N LEU A 619 -12.11 25.62 -9.45
CA LEU A 619 -11.42 26.51 -10.38
C LEU A 619 -11.91 26.33 -11.83
N ALA A 620 -12.74 25.30 -12.09
CA ALA A 620 -13.28 24.94 -13.41
C ALA A 620 -12.20 24.79 -14.51
N LYS A 621 -11.01 24.33 -14.15
CA LYS A 621 -9.85 24.18 -15.06
C LYS A 621 -8.99 22.97 -14.71
N GLN A 622 -8.15 22.55 -15.65
CA GLN A 622 -7.11 21.59 -15.37
C GLN A 622 -5.88 22.29 -14.78
N ILE A 623 -5.39 21.74 -13.68
CA ILE A 623 -4.24 22.24 -12.95
C ILE A 623 -3.21 21.14 -12.76
N ALA A 624 -1.96 21.54 -12.58
CA ALA A 624 -0.88 20.62 -12.24
C ALA A 624 0.14 21.24 -11.29
N LEU A 625 0.72 20.42 -10.43
CA LEU A 625 2.00 20.70 -9.79
C LEU A 625 3.11 20.20 -10.73
N ALA A 626 4.18 20.98 -10.83
CA ALA A 626 5.29 20.66 -11.71
C ALA A 626 6.62 21.03 -11.08
N ARG A 627 7.64 20.21 -11.32
CA ARG A 627 9.02 20.51 -10.94
C ARG A 627 9.76 21.01 -12.17
N LEU A 628 10.11 22.29 -12.16
CA LEU A 628 10.75 23.01 -13.28
C LEU A 628 12.14 23.47 -12.92
N ASP A 629 13.01 23.59 -13.92
CA ASP A 629 14.22 24.40 -13.83
C ASP A 629 13.89 25.82 -13.35
N VAL A 630 14.67 26.33 -12.40
CA VAL A 630 14.43 27.63 -11.74
C VAL A 630 14.39 28.81 -12.72
N LEU A 631 15.09 28.72 -13.86
CA LEU A 631 15.10 29.76 -14.87
C LEU A 631 13.75 29.97 -15.56
N PHE A 632 12.86 28.97 -15.50
CA PHE A 632 11.55 28.98 -16.16
C PHE A 632 10.38 28.87 -15.15
N ALA A 633 10.64 29.09 -13.86
CA ALA A 633 9.65 28.99 -12.79
C ALA A 633 8.91 30.31 -12.48
N ALA A 634 9.14 31.37 -13.27
CA ALA A 634 8.53 32.68 -13.05
C ALA A 634 7.02 32.66 -13.36
N LEU A 635 6.24 33.42 -12.60
CA LEU A 635 4.80 33.57 -12.83
C LEU A 635 4.52 34.12 -14.23
N GLY A 636 3.55 33.53 -14.92
CA GLY A 636 3.18 33.89 -16.29
C GLY A 636 4.02 33.24 -17.38
N GLN A 637 5.10 32.52 -17.03
CA GLN A 637 5.91 31.78 -18.01
C GLN A 637 5.03 30.77 -18.78
N GLU A 638 5.05 30.86 -20.10
CA GLU A 638 4.39 29.91 -21.01
C GLU A 638 5.31 28.74 -21.31
N LEU A 639 4.73 27.54 -21.33
CA LEU A 639 5.42 26.26 -21.39
C LEU A 639 4.60 25.27 -22.23
N GLU A 640 5.25 24.20 -22.67
CA GLU A 640 4.61 23.13 -23.44
C GLU A 640 4.76 21.77 -22.74
N ILE A 641 3.66 21.05 -22.54
CA ILE A 641 3.65 19.71 -21.96
C ILE A 641 3.60 18.69 -23.09
N GLY A 642 4.57 17.78 -23.11
CA GLY A 642 4.66 16.73 -24.11
C GLY A 642 3.72 15.57 -23.87
N LYS A 643 3.14 15.05 -24.95
CA LYS A 643 2.43 13.77 -25.00
C LYS A 643 3.17 12.79 -25.91
N LEU A 644 2.97 11.49 -25.70
CA LEU A 644 3.63 10.41 -26.45
C LEU A 644 5.16 10.47 -26.29
N ASP A 645 5.92 10.67 -27.37
CA ASP A 645 7.37 10.87 -27.36
C ASP A 645 7.81 12.26 -26.84
N GLY A 646 6.84 13.06 -26.41
CA GLY A 646 6.99 14.44 -26.02
C GLY A 646 6.80 15.38 -27.20
N HIS A 647 7.42 15.15 -28.35
CA HIS A 647 7.55 16.17 -29.41
C HIS A 647 6.39 16.23 -30.41
N GLN A 648 5.70 15.12 -30.65
CA GLN A 648 4.62 15.08 -31.65
C GLN A 648 3.39 15.89 -31.24
N LYS A 649 3.17 16.02 -29.94
CA LYS A 649 2.00 16.71 -29.40
C LYS A 649 2.36 17.48 -28.14
N ARG A 650 2.10 18.78 -28.18
CA ARG A 650 2.39 19.76 -27.15
C ARG A 650 1.09 20.39 -26.66
N LEU A 651 0.89 20.40 -25.35
CA LEU A 651 -0.22 21.09 -24.69
C LEU A 651 0.32 22.37 -24.05
N ALA A 652 -0.34 23.49 -24.29
CA ALA A 652 0.04 24.77 -23.71
C ALA A 652 -0.27 24.81 -22.22
N ALA A 653 0.69 25.29 -21.43
CA ALA A 653 0.58 25.48 -20.00
C ALA A 653 1.19 26.82 -19.58
N ARG A 654 0.76 27.32 -18.42
CA ARG A 654 1.29 28.58 -17.86
C ARG A 654 1.56 28.45 -16.37
N VAL A 655 2.71 28.97 -15.94
CA VAL A 655 3.08 29.04 -14.52
C VAL A 655 2.18 30.04 -13.78
N VAL A 656 1.59 29.61 -12.66
CA VAL A 656 0.67 30.41 -11.84
C VAL A 656 1.07 30.41 -10.37
N ARG A 657 0.42 31.28 -9.58
CA ARG A 657 0.66 31.39 -8.14
C ARG A 657 0.39 30.04 -7.47
N TYR A 658 1.37 29.58 -6.70
CA TYR A 658 1.29 28.34 -5.93
C TYR A 658 0.92 28.61 -4.46
N PRO A 659 0.09 27.77 -3.83
CA PRO A 659 -0.78 26.75 -4.45
C PRO A 659 -1.97 27.38 -5.20
N HIS A 660 -2.67 26.59 -6.03
CA HIS A 660 -3.76 27.09 -6.90
C HIS A 660 -4.99 27.56 -6.12
N TYR A 661 -5.24 27.02 -4.93
CA TYR A 661 -6.38 27.36 -4.09
C TYR A 661 -5.93 27.77 -2.68
N ASP A 662 -6.51 28.86 -2.16
CA ASP A 662 -6.19 29.47 -0.86
C ASP A 662 -4.68 29.61 -0.57
N PRO A 663 -3.90 30.30 -1.44
CA PRO A 663 -2.44 30.39 -1.29
C PRO A 663 -2.00 31.09 0.00
N ASP A 664 -2.88 31.91 0.58
CA ASP A 664 -2.64 32.63 1.83
C ASP A 664 -3.02 31.77 3.07
N LYS A 665 -3.49 30.54 2.85
CA LYS A 665 -3.82 29.54 3.88
C LYS A 665 -4.82 30.08 4.91
N THR A 666 -5.81 30.85 4.45
CA THR A 666 -6.82 31.46 5.29
C THR A 666 -7.78 30.42 5.87
N ARG A 667 -8.10 29.35 5.12
CA ARG A 667 -9.07 28.33 5.51
C ARG A 667 -8.54 27.38 6.56
N VAL A 668 -7.29 26.92 6.44
CA VAL A 668 -6.65 26.07 7.48
C VAL A 668 -6.46 26.81 8.81
N ARG A 669 -6.33 28.15 8.75
CA ARG A 669 -6.10 29.03 9.91
C ARG A 669 -7.39 29.54 10.57
N ALA A 670 -8.55 29.37 9.93
CA ALA A 670 -9.86 29.83 10.40
C ALA A 670 -10.27 29.25 11.77
#